data_AF-A0A954I770-F1
#
_entry.id   AF-A0A954I770-F1
#
_cell.length_a   1.000
_cell.length_b   1.000
_cell.length_c   1.000
_cell.angle_alpha   90.00
_cell.angle_beta   90.00
_cell.angle_gamma   90.00
#
_symmetry.space_group_name_H-M   'P 1'
#
loop_
_entity.id
_entity.type
_entity.pdbx_description
1 polymer ?
#
loop_
_entity_poly.entity_id
_entity_poly.type
_entity_poly.pdbx_seq_one_letter_code
_entity_poly.pdbx_strand_id
1 'polypeptide(L)'
;RSLITDGGDITFWANADALGSTGGAILLDAFSWLSTSGGNVILGGGSDLTTGSAQGTGVLNRGVSLGNSAWIDAGGGDIRIRGTGYDSNNSNNDGTYLEDLNSITTTGTGTIDIFGQGGGTLDGTRGILIDSAGLISTQLGSISLTGIGGGAIANEMSILNNNGIDIASGQVILSSSGDITLHGTSGSGAYASGIRAGATISTSGTGAVSLTGQSGSVIAAPGSRTGISISDNISTEDGNITLSGYGTGGTGDGHLGVEASGPLSTVNGDITIIGQGTGASGTGVYTSAFGSISSLTGNLSIDGIGTGANGVTLEGNTSTGGNGTIDISGTVSGTVTSDGISALRLNPGILSSVDGDITLTGSAQTTTGNVNETMGIMSSMAITSLSGSISLNGTAGGGSGTGMVGVALVSGAAAISTTSGSIELNGTGGTGSGDGSSGVVLFAPISTSSGPITITGTGGFGGGTSSHGVETFASIQSTDGSIHITGISDSEASATNIGISLRALFFPPGKLRTTGPGADIRLTTDSLNILLVPVQALDPTSRVIIENYSSDVPISLYASGTPGGLEISSTELDLITAGTLVIGNAALTSGDVTITASPDMSQVNGLEVYSGANISFDADIDSSNGGTSGDILAKAAGNIRLEATRSLTTDGGDVTFWSDADADNDGTIAIIQSAISTNGGNILFSGGSDLATGFATHMATGVGGGNSINTADPSYGILILTADLAAGTADVTLRGQSLGTAEDGNSALLIQGVGTPTSITGNNITIVGIADTAATMAGDGEFNRGISMFNTSLVGSGTVSMTGVGSTGTGGLASNSAGVRIANSHVGSTGADVQITGTGRGAGTGNAGVTLESEIYAATDVTITGTGSQTGTSTGSNGVTIRTTAASIYSTGNGDVSITGTKGTSESGNPTYGIEFVGGPSLGTA
;
A
#
# COMPACT_ATOMS: atom_id res chain seq x y z
N ARG A 1 5.49 -17.25 68.56
CA ARG A 1 6.00 -16.43 69.70
C ARG A 1 6.00 -14.97 69.27
N SER A 2 5.83 -13.98 70.15
CA SER A 2 5.79 -12.56 69.77
C SER A 2 6.99 -11.74 70.28
N LEU A 3 7.47 -10.81 69.45
CA LEU A 3 8.39 -9.74 69.79
C LEU A 3 7.81 -8.44 69.25
N ILE A 4 7.46 -7.52 70.17
CA ILE A 4 6.75 -6.29 69.85
C ILE A 4 7.53 -5.11 70.43
N THR A 5 7.76 -4.08 69.62
CA THR A 5 8.39 -2.82 70.05
C THR A 5 7.48 -1.63 69.72
N ASP A 6 7.66 -0.54 70.45
CA ASP A 6 6.95 0.73 70.22
C ASP A 6 7.92 1.73 69.59
N GLY A 7 8.04 1.67 68.25
CA GLY A 7 8.93 2.51 67.44
C GLY A 7 10.40 2.10 67.40
N GLY A 8 10.81 1.08 68.16
CA GLY A 8 12.18 0.55 68.12
C GLY A 8 12.39 -0.48 67.01
N ASP A 9 13.61 -0.57 66.46
CA ASP A 9 13.96 -1.57 65.46
C ASP A 9 13.99 -2.99 66.05
N ILE A 10 13.60 -3.98 65.25
CA ILE A 10 13.77 -5.41 65.52
C ILE A 10 14.84 -5.94 64.56
N THR A 11 16.02 -6.29 65.09
CA THR A 11 17.13 -6.78 64.27
C THR A 11 17.58 -8.16 64.72
N PHE A 12 17.53 -9.12 63.79
CA PHE A 12 18.20 -10.40 63.89
C PHE A 12 19.44 -10.38 62.99
N TRP A 13 20.62 -10.38 63.62
CA TRP A 13 21.93 -10.33 62.94
C TRP A 13 22.66 -11.66 63.11
N ALA A 14 22.66 -12.50 62.08
CA ALA A 14 23.40 -13.75 62.08
C ALA A 14 24.75 -13.64 61.35
N ASN A 15 25.74 -14.48 61.67
CA ASN A 15 27.06 -14.50 61.00
C ASN A 15 27.77 -13.12 60.97
N ALA A 16 27.69 -12.37 62.07
CA ALA A 16 28.20 -10.99 62.18
C ALA A 16 29.73 -10.89 62.17
N ASP A 17 30.43 -11.98 62.50
CA ASP A 17 31.89 -12.06 62.58
C ASP A 17 32.57 -12.35 61.23
N ALA A 18 31.80 -12.74 60.20
CA ALA A 18 32.25 -12.97 58.82
C ALA A 18 33.46 -13.94 58.69
N LEU A 19 33.70 -14.81 59.67
CA LEU A 19 34.77 -15.80 59.63
C LEU A 19 34.29 -17.00 58.80
N GLY A 20 34.74 -17.05 57.54
CA GLY A 20 34.14 -17.86 56.46
C GLY A 20 34.13 -19.39 56.59
N SER A 21 33.47 -19.99 57.59
CA SER A 21 33.09 -21.41 57.56
C SER A 21 31.98 -21.88 58.49
N THR A 22 31.31 -21.03 59.29
CA THR A 22 30.17 -21.48 60.11
C THR A 22 28.96 -20.60 59.86
N GLY A 23 28.00 -21.10 59.07
CA GLY A 23 26.77 -20.39 58.74
C GLY A 23 25.99 -19.88 59.97
N GLY A 24 25.04 -19.00 59.72
CA GLY A 24 24.14 -18.41 60.71
C GLY A 24 22.78 -18.17 60.07
N ALA A 25 21.94 -19.20 60.09
CA ALA A 25 20.58 -19.12 59.55
C ALA A 25 19.64 -18.42 60.54
N ILE A 26 18.66 -17.69 60.02
CA ILE A 26 17.56 -17.13 60.82
C ILE A 26 16.31 -17.95 60.55
N LEU A 27 15.73 -18.52 61.61
CA LEU A 27 14.45 -19.23 61.57
C LEU A 27 13.45 -18.51 62.47
N LEU A 28 12.33 -18.08 61.88
CA LEU A 28 11.13 -17.79 62.65
C LEU A 28 10.25 -19.05 62.59
N ASP A 29 10.04 -19.70 63.73
CA ASP A 29 9.19 -20.90 63.80
C ASP A 29 7.71 -20.56 63.54
N ALA A 30 6.86 -21.56 63.34
CA ALA A 30 5.44 -21.37 63.04
C ALA A 30 4.75 -20.43 64.05
N PHE A 31 3.85 -19.57 63.54
CA PHE A 31 3.11 -18.57 64.32
C PHE A 31 4.01 -17.58 65.09
N SER A 32 5.16 -17.23 64.53
CA SER A 32 6.02 -16.16 65.05
C SER A 32 5.49 -14.79 64.64
N TRP A 33 5.53 -13.82 65.55
CA TRP A 33 4.99 -12.48 65.33
C TRP A 33 6.04 -11.42 65.70
N LEU A 34 6.52 -10.68 64.71
CA LEU A 34 7.38 -9.51 64.88
C LEU A 34 6.56 -8.26 64.57
N SER A 35 6.48 -7.31 65.50
CA SER A 35 5.75 -6.05 65.24
C SER A 35 6.45 -4.84 65.84
N THR A 36 6.48 -3.73 65.10
CA THR A 36 6.96 -2.43 65.58
C THR A 36 6.06 -1.30 65.08
N SER A 37 5.98 -0.22 65.84
CA SER A 37 5.20 0.98 65.50
C SER A 37 6.07 2.04 64.82
N GLY A 38 6.65 1.70 63.66
CA GLY A 38 7.48 2.60 62.84
C GLY A 38 8.99 2.35 62.87
N GLY A 39 9.46 1.39 63.68
CA GLY A 39 10.84 0.91 63.61
C GLY A 39 11.05 -0.05 62.43
N ASN A 40 12.31 -0.33 62.09
CA ASN A 40 12.64 -1.28 61.02
C ASN A 40 12.61 -2.73 61.54
N VAL A 41 12.30 -3.69 60.67
CA VAL A 41 12.50 -5.12 60.94
C VAL A 41 13.57 -5.67 60.00
N ILE A 42 14.69 -6.13 60.55
CA ILE A 42 15.85 -6.58 59.79
C ILE A 42 16.15 -8.04 60.13
N LEU A 43 16.05 -8.92 59.14
CA LEU A 43 16.51 -10.32 59.20
C LEU A 43 17.68 -10.47 58.22
N GLY A 44 18.91 -10.46 58.71
CA GLY A 44 20.09 -10.45 57.84
C GLY A 44 21.36 -10.96 58.52
N GLY A 45 22.49 -10.77 57.83
CA GLY A 45 23.76 -11.30 58.34
C GLY A 45 25.02 -10.68 57.75
N GLY A 46 26.16 -11.35 57.93
CA GLY A 46 27.46 -10.89 57.43
C GLY A 46 28.02 -9.71 58.21
N SER A 47 29.10 -9.09 57.72
CA SER A 47 29.77 -7.98 58.41
C SER A 47 29.02 -6.63 58.30
N ASP A 48 28.03 -6.53 57.42
CA ASP A 48 27.23 -5.33 57.17
C ASP A 48 25.74 -5.70 57.12
N LEU A 49 24.97 -5.19 58.07
CA LEU A 49 23.52 -5.43 58.16
C LEU A 49 22.72 -4.87 56.99
N THR A 50 23.26 -3.94 56.20
CA THR A 50 22.55 -3.32 55.08
C THR A 50 22.66 -4.14 53.80
N THR A 51 23.79 -4.84 53.60
CA THR A 51 24.08 -5.59 52.37
C THR A 51 24.23 -7.09 52.59
N GLY A 52 24.63 -7.52 53.77
CA GLY A 52 24.92 -8.90 54.11
C GLY A 52 23.69 -9.76 54.42
N SER A 53 23.85 -11.07 54.22
CA SER A 53 22.79 -12.07 54.33
C SER A 53 23.06 -13.07 55.44
N ALA A 54 21.98 -13.58 56.05
CA ALA A 54 22.06 -14.75 56.91
C ALA A 54 22.43 -15.97 56.05
N GLN A 55 23.40 -16.77 56.47
CA GLN A 55 23.91 -17.90 55.68
C GLN A 55 23.40 -19.23 56.24
N GLY A 56 22.86 -20.09 55.38
CA GLY A 56 22.45 -21.43 55.74
C GLY A 56 23.58 -22.26 56.37
N THR A 57 23.20 -23.35 57.02
CA THR A 57 24.05 -24.33 57.69
C THR A 57 23.71 -25.73 57.19
N GLY A 58 24.54 -26.73 57.50
CA GLY A 58 24.22 -28.13 57.14
C GLY A 58 22.95 -28.71 57.79
N VAL A 59 22.34 -28.03 58.76
CA VAL A 59 21.08 -28.45 59.42
C VAL A 59 19.91 -27.59 58.96
N LEU A 60 20.05 -26.26 59.05
CA LEU A 60 19.13 -25.30 58.46
C LEU A 60 19.76 -24.78 57.18
N ASN A 61 19.45 -25.43 56.06
CA ASN A 61 20.09 -25.17 54.78
C ASN A 61 19.61 -23.89 54.07
N ARG A 62 18.66 -23.17 54.67
CA ARG A 62 18.13 -21.89 54.21
C ARG A 62 18.76 -20.73 54.96
N GLY A 63 18.99 -19.60 54.28
CA GLY A 63 19.56 -18.41 54.90
C GLY A 63 18.60 -17.76 55.88
N VAL A 64 17.42 -17.38 55.39
CA VAL A 64 16.28 -16.97 56.21
C VAL A 64 15.08 -17.85 55.91
N SER A 65 14.43 -18.37 56.96
CA SER A 65 13.23 -19.20 56.86
C SER A 65 12.15 -18.64 57.77
N LEU A 66 11.00 -18.29 57.18
CA LEU A 66 9.80 -17.93 57.92
C LEU A 66 8.83 -19.11 57.89
N GLY A 67 8.57 -19.67 59.07
CA GLY A 67 7.70 -20.82 59.26
C GLY A 67 6.23 -20.50 59.02
N ASN A 68 5.40 -21.53 58.95
CA ASN A 68 3.96 -21.40 58.70
C ASN A 68 3.30 -20.30 59.56
N SER A 69 2.55 -19.42 58.91
CA SER A 69 1.78 -18.33 59.53
C SER A 69 2.64 -17.35 60.35
N ALA A 70 3.89 -17.11 59.95
CA ALA A 70 4.70 -16.05 60.53
C ALA A 70 4.17 -14.67 60.10
N TRP A 71 4.19 -13.71 61.03
CA TRP A 71 3.69 -12.35 60.84
C TRP A 71 4.79 -11.33 61.16
N ILE A 72 5.07 -10.43 60.22
CA ILE A 72 5.98 -9.30 60.37
C ILE A 72 5.23 -8.02 60.02
N ASP A 73 5.17 -7.07 60.96
CA ASP A 73 4.56 -5.75 60.76
C ASP A 73 5.46 -4.61 61.26
N ALA A 74 5.92 -3.74 60.37
CA ALA A 74 6.79 -2.62 60.75
C ALA A 74 6.05 -1.30 61.05
N GLY A 75 4.73 -1.23 60.82
CA GLY A 75 3.91 -0.08 61.23
C GLY A 75 4.41 1.30 60.76
N GLY A 76 5.10 1.39 59.61
CA GLY A 76 5.70 2.63 59.11
C GLY A 76 7.18 2.51 58.72
N GLY A 77 7.92 1.58 59.35
CA GLY A 77 9.34 1.36 59.09
C GLY A 77 9.61 0.35 57.95
N ASP A 78 10.88 0.18 57.62
CA ASP A 78 11.31 -0.73 56.55
C ASP A 78 11.42 -2.18 57.06
N ILE A 79 11.04 -3.14 56.21
CA ILE A 79 11.26 -4.56 56.42
C ILE A 79 12.32 -5.03 55.44
N ARG A 80 13.39 -5.66 55.96
CA ARG A 80 14.46 -6.20 55.12
C ARG A 80 14.81 -7.62 55.52
N ILE A 81 14.74 -8.53 54.56
CA ILE A 81 14.99 -9.97 54.73
C ILE A 81 16.06 -10.40 53.74
N ARG A 82 17.22 -10.85 54.22
CA ARG A 82 18.35 -11.21 53.35
C ARG A 82 18.93 -12.56 53.73
N GLY A 83 18.83 -13.54 52.84
CA GLY A 83 19.28 -14.91 53.06
C GLY A 83 20.12 -15.48 51.93
N THR A 84 21.13 -16.28 52.29
CA THR A 84 21.93 -17.09 51.37
C THR A 84 21.84 -18.55 51.81
N GLY A 85 21.46 -19.45 50.91
CA GLY A 85 21.36 -20.88 51.17
C GLY A 85 22.71 -21.49 51.54
N TYR A 86 22.68 -22.68 52.13
CA TYR A 86 23.91 -23.39 52.49
C TYR A 86 24.64 -23.88 51.24
N ASP A 87 25.94 -23.59 51.15
CA ASP A 87 26.78 -24.00 50.02
C ASP A 87 27.19 -25.47 50.16
N SER A 88 26.32 -26.38 49.74
CA SER A 88 26.61 -27.81 49.78
C SER A 88 25.90 -28.62 48.68
N ASN A 89 26.25 -29.90 48.55
CA ASN A 89 25.70 -30.80 47.55
C ASN A 89 24.39 -31.46 48.02
N ASN A 90 23.45 -30.70 48.58
CA ASN A 90 22.10 -31.13 48.91
C ASN A 90 21.06 -30.23 48.21
N SER A 91 19.82 -30.68 48.12
CA SER A 91 18.73 -29.95 47.47
C SER A 91 18.04 -28.96 48.43
N ASN A 92 17.23 -28.05 47.89
CA ASN A 92 16.39 -27.10 48.64
C ASN A 92 17.14 -26.10 49.53
N ASN A 93 18.32 -25.65 49.09
CA ASN A 93 19.10 -24.63 49.78
C ASN A 93 18.64 -23.24 49.39
N ASP A 94 17.39 -22.91 49.71
CA ASP A 94 16.82 -21.61 49.32
C ASP A 94 17.52 -20.46 50.06
N GLY A 95 17.72 -19.33 49.40
CA GLY A 95 18.25 -18.13 50.06
C GLY A 95 17.30 -17.62 51.14
N THR A 96 16.09 -17.27 50.71
CA THR A 96 14.98 -16.88 51.57
C THR A 96 13.78 -17.77 51.28
N TYR A 97 13.21 -18.38 52.32
CA TYR A 97 12.04 -19.25 52.23
C TYR A 97 10.90 -18.73 53.11
N LEU A 98 9.76 -18.49 52.47
CA LEU A 98 8.51 -18.16 53.12
C LEU A 98 7.56 -19.36 53.00
N GLU A 99 7.26 -20.00 54.13
CA GLU A 99 6.28 -21.08 54.21
C GLU A 99 4.84 -20.55 54.07
N ASP A 100 3.86 -21.43 54.30
CA ASP A 100 2.43 -21.17 54.19
C ASP A 100 1.96 -19.95 55.00
N LEU A 101 1.03 -19.16 54.46
CA LEU A 101 0.21 -18.18 55.21
C LEU A 101 1.00 -17.08 55.93
N ASN A 102 2.18 -16.77 55.41
CA ASN A 102 3.02 -15.70 55.93
C ASN A 102 2.43 -14.31 55.62
N SER A 103 2.56 -13.37 56.56
CA SER A 103 2.14 -11.97 56.38
C SER A 103 3.31 -11.03 56.66
N ILE A 104 3.72 -10.26 55.67
CA ILE A 104 4.81 -9.28 55.76
C ILE A 104 4.24 -7.93 55.33
N THR A 105 4.03 -7.02 56.28
CA THR A 105 3.30 -5.78 56.05
C THR A 105 3.99 -4.56 56.63
N THR A 106 3.88 -3.41 55.97
CA THR A 106 4.18 -2.11 56.58
C THR A 106 3.25 -1.04 56.03
N THR A 107 3.13 0.08 56.74
CA THR A 107 2.23 1.18 56.39
C THR A 107 3.01 2.47 56.12
N GLY A 108 2.35 3.56 55.75
CA GLY A 108 3.05 4.80 55.42
C GLY A 108 4.07 4.61 54.31
N THR A 109 5.27 5.14 54.49
CA THR A 109 6.37 5.11 53.51
C THR A 109 7.32 3.92 53.66
N GLY A 110 7.10 3.03 54.62
CA GLY A 110 7.97 1.89 54.87
C GLY A 110 8.05 0.95 53.67
N THR A 111 9.24 0.47 53.36
CA THR A 111 9.53 -0.41 52.23
C THR A 111 9.67 -1.87 52.66
N ILE A 112 9.54 -2.80 51.71
CA ILE A 112 9.83 -4.23 51.92
C ILE A 112 10.91 -4.65 50.92
N ASP A 113 12.10 -5.05 51.40
CA ASP A 113 13.20 -5.58 50.59
C ASP A 113 13.51 -7.04 50.98
N ILE A 114 13.30 -7.96 50.05
CA ILE A 114 13.60 -9.38 50.22
C ILE A 114 14.69 -9.79 49.24
N PHE A 115 15.81 -10.24 49.77
CA PHE A 115 16.92 -10.77 49.00
C PHE A 115 17.13 -12.25 49.32
N GLY A 116 17.37 -13.05 48.28
CA GLY A 116 17.63 -14.46 48.42
C GLY A 116 18.65 -14.97 47.39
N GLN A 117 19.71 -15.63 47.86
CA GLN A 117 20.65 -16.35 47.01
C GLN A 117 20.62 -17.85 47.34
N GLY A 118 20.24 -18.69 46.38
CA GLY A 118 20.30 -20.14 46.51
C GLY A 118 21.74 -20.62 46.74
N GLY A 119 21.91 -21.60 47.62
CA GLY A 119 23.22 -22.21 47.90
C GLY A 119 23.42 -23.53 47.14
N GLY A 120 24.68 -23.95 46.99
CA GLY A 120 25.00 -25.28 46.50
C GLY A 120 24.83 -25.48 44.99
N THR A 121 24.76 -26.75 44.58
CA THR A 121 24.85 -27.16 43.16
C THR A 121 23.75 -28.11 42.66
N LEU A 122 22.76 -28.43 43.50
CA LEU A 122 21.71 -29.42 43.22
C LEU A 122 20.31 -28.78 43.09
N ASP A 123 19.28 -29.62 43.05
CA ASP A 123 17.87 -29.28 42.85
C ASP A 123 17.23 -28.34 43.86
N GLY A 124 16.27 -27.54 43.38
CA GLY A 124 15.40 -26.72 44.22
C GLY A 124 16.13 -25.63 44.99
N THR A 125 17.32 -25.21 44.54
CA THR A 125 18.15 -24.20 45.21
C THR A 125 17.75 -22.80 44.74
N ARG A 126 16.59 -22.31 45.21
CA ARG A 126 16.03 -21.04 44.73
C ARG A 126 16.63 -19.84 45.43
N GLY A 127 16.63 -18.69 44.76
CA GLY A 127 16.94 -17.43 45.43
C GLY A 127 15.91 -17.13 46.50
N ILE A 128 14.67 -16.91 46.06
CA ILE A 128 13.51 -16.68 46.91
C ILE A 128 12.44 -17.72 46.58
N LEU A 129 11.89 -18.35 47.61
CA LEU A 129 10.74 -19.25 47.50
C LEU A 129 9.61 -18.79 48.42
N ILE A 130 8.42 -18.66 47.86
CA ILE A 130 7.17 -18.39 48.59
C ILE A 130 6.19 -19.54 48.29
N ASP A 131 5.99 -20.45 49.25
CA ASP A 131 5.46 -21.81 49.01
C ASP A 131 3.93 -21.91 48.94
N SER A 132 3.19 -21.19 49.80
CA SER A 132 1.71 -21.19 49.72
C SER A 132 1.05 -19.97 50.38
N ALA A 133 -0.18 -19.66 49.93
CA ALA A 133 -0.89 -18.38 50.06
C ALA A 133 -0.47 -17.52 51.25
N GLY A 134 0.00 -16.31 51.02
CA GLY A 134 0.48 -15.34 51.99
C GLY A 134 0.33 -13.92 51.44
N LEU A 135 0.64 -12.93 52.28
CA LEU A 135 0.48 -11.50 51.97
C LEU A 135 1.81 -10.77 52.15
N ILE A 136 2.28 -10.10 51.10
CA ILE A 136 3.34 -9.08 51.19
C ILE A 136 2.70 -7.74 50.81
N SER A 137 2.68 -6.76 51.72
CA SER A 137 1.97 -5.51 51.43
C SER A 137 2.54 -4.23 52.05
N THR A 138 2.47 -3.15 51.27
CA THR A 138 2.83 -1.78 51.66
C THR A 138 1.69 -0.81 51.37
N GLN A 139 1.70 0.36 52.02
CA GLN A 139 0.82 1.47 51.65
C GLN A 139 1.47 2.34 50.55
N LEU A 140 2.51 3.12 50.88
CA LEU A 140 3.18 4.02 49.93
C LEU A 140 4.62 3.59 49.60
N GLY A 141 5.26 2.77 50.44
CA GLY A 141 6.61 2.28 50.16
C GLY A 141 6.65 1.15 49.13
N SER A 142 7.81 0.94 48.52
CA SER A 142 8.01 -0.07 47.49
C SER A 142 8.19 -1.48 48.07
N ILE A 143 7.92 -2.48 47.23
CA ILE A 143 8.20 -3.90 47.49
C ILE A 143 9.25 -4.35 46.47
N SER A 144 10.40 -4.82 46.95
CA SER A 144 11.52 -5.30 46.15
C SER A 144 11.84 -6.75 46.50
N LEU A 145 11.82 -7.64 45.51
CA LEU A 145 12.27 -9.03 45.63
C LEU A 145 13.44 -9.25 44.67
N THR A 146 14.60 -9.65 45.19
CA THR A 146 15.78 -9.98 44.39
C THR A 146 16.23 -11.41 44.68
N GLY A 147 16.07 -12.30 43.70
CA GLY A 147 16.35 -13.72 43.83
C GLY A 147 17.40 -14.21 42.84
N ILE A 148 18.43 -14.90 43.32
CA ILE A 148 19.47 -15.55 42.50
C ILE A 148 19.46 -17.05 42.83
N GLY A 149 19.16 -17.91 41.86
CA GLY A 149 19.20 -19.37 42.05
C GLY A 149 20.62 -19.91 42.25
N GLY A 150 20.75 -21.12 42.80
CA GLY A 150 22.02 -21.79 43.08
C GLY A 150 22.80 -22.23 41.84
N GLY A 151 24.06 -22.63 42.04
CA GLY A 151 24.90 -23.15 40.96
C GLY A 151 24.48 -24.53 40.48
N ALA A 152 25.15 -25.09 39.47
CA ALA A 152 25.05 -26.51 39.16
C ALA A 152 26.42 -27.18 39.08
N ILE A 153 26.43 -28.50 39.30
CA ILE A 153 27.50 -29.40 38.86
C ILE A 153 27.32 -29.73 37.37
N ALA A 154 28.42 -29.84 36.63
CA ALA A 154 28.38 -30.21 35.22
C ALA A 154 27.83 -31.64 35.04
N ASN A 155 26.90 -31.81 34.10
CA ASN A 155 26.40 -33.08 33.52
C ASN A 155 25.17 -33.77 34.14
N GLU A 156 24.38 -33.14 35.03
CA GLU A 156 23.13 -33.77 35.52
C GLU A 156 21.87 -33.21 34.82
N MET A 157 21.19 -34.09 34.05
CA MET A 157 19.88 -33.80 33.44
C MET A 157 18.72 -33.77 34.45
N SER A 158 18.97 -34.16 35.71
CA SER A 158 17.94 -34.24 36.75
C SER A 158 17.74 -32.92 37.48
N ILE A 159 18.51 -31.86 37.15
CA ILE A 159 18.45 -30.60 37.88
C ILE A 159 17.22 -29.75 37.48
N LEU A 160 16.18 -29.73 38.30
CA LEU A 160 14.88 -29.05 38.18
C LEU A 160 14.75 -27.87 39.17
N ASN A 161 14.16 -26.76 38.72
CA ASN A 161 13.61 -25.68 39.56
C ASN A 161 14.61 -24.81 40.36
N ASN A 162 15.80 -24.54 39.84
CA ASN A 162 16.72 -23.55 40.43
C ASN A 162 16.32 -22.12 40.02
N ASN A 163 15.12 -21.70 40.41
CA ASN A 163 14.58 -20.40 40.01
C ASN A 163 15.24 -19.24 40.78
N GLY A 164 15.30 -18.07 40.17
CA GLY A 164 15.69 -16.86 40.89
C GLY A 164 14.66 -16.53 41.95
N ILE A 165 13.42 -16.33 41.49
CA ILE A 165 12.23 -16.12 42.33
C ILE A 165 11.17 -17.15 41.96
N ASP A 166 10.66 -17.88 42.94
CA ASP A 166 9.58 -18.87 42.79
C ASP A 166 8.44 -18.55 43.76
N ILE A 167 7.31 -18.15 43.21
CA ILE A 167 6.13 -17.75 43.96
C ILE A 167 4.99 -18.69 43.57
N ALA A 168 4.52 -19.48 44.52
CA ALA A 168 3.45 -20.43 44.30
C ALA A 168 2.09 -19.74 44.07
N SER A 169 1.11 -20.53 43.63
CA SER A 169 -0.26 -20.06 43.38
C SER A 169 -0.96 -19.54 44.63
N GLY A 170 -1.76 -18.46 44.49
CA GLY A 170 -2.63 -17.94 45.55
C GLY A 170 -1.97 -16.96 46.52
N GLN A 171 -0.77 -16.49 46.19
CA GLN A 171 -0.06 -15.43 46.90
C GLN A 171 -0.57 -14.05 46.50
N VAL A 172 -0.50 -13.08 47.42
CA VAL A 172 -0.85 -11.68 47.12
C VAL A 172 0.33 -10.76 47.47
N ILE A 173 0.81 -10.01 46.47
CA ILE A 173 1.77 -8.93 46.63
C ILE A 173 1.08 -7.62 46.26
N LEU A 174 0.89 -6.74 47.23
CA LEU A 174 0.03 -5.56 47.09
C LEU A 174 0.69 -4.29 47.60
N SER A 175 0.71 -3.24 46.80
CA SER A 175 1.10 -1.89 47.22
C SER A 175 0.00 -0.88 46.89
N SER A 176 -0.30 0.08 47.76
CA SER A 176 -1.31 1.10 47.39
C SER A 176 -0.75 2.11 46.38
N SER A 177 0.52 2.52 46.50
CA SER A 177 1.13 3.49 45.57
C SER A 177 2.64 3.37 45.38
N GLY A 178 3.33 2.53 46.15
CA GLY A 178 4.75 2.24 45.93
C GLY A 178 4.96 1.19 44.84
N ASP A 179 6.12 1.22 44.19
CA ASP A 179 6.44 0.28 43.11
C ASP A 179 6.62 -1.15 43.63
N ILE A 180 6.31 -2.14 42.79
CA ILE A 180 6.63 -3.55 43.02
C ILE A 180 7.67 -3.99 41.99
N THR A 181 8.86 -4.34 42.45
CA THR A 181 9.98 -4.75 41.59
C THR A 181 10.46 -6.16 41.93
N LEU A 182 10.44 -7.07 40.95
CA LEU A 182 10.97 -8.42 41.08
C LEU A 182 12.15 -8.58 40.11
N HIS A 183 13.31 -8.95 40.64
CA HIS A 183 14.51 -9.25 39.85
C HIS A 183 14.97 -10.68 40.13
N GLY A 184 14.75 -11.56 39.16
CA GLY A 184 15.05 -12.98 39.29
C GLY A 184 16.10 -13.44 38.28
N THR A 185 17.23 -13.92 38.78
CA THR A 185 18.21 -14.64 37.96
C THR A 185 18.18 -16.11 38.32
N SER A 186 17.81 -16.97 37.38
CA SER A 186 17.80 -18.41 37.63
C SER A 186 19.22 -18.91 37.90
N GLY A 187 19.31 -20.02 38.63
CA GLY A 187 20.51 -20.82 38.72
C GLY A 187 20.74 -21.65 37.46
N SER A 188 21.70 -22.57 37.52
CA SER A 188 21.93 -23.55 36.45
C SER A 188 20.95 -24.74 36.58
N GLY A 189 20.29 -25.14 35.49
CA GLY A 189 19.33 -26.26 35.47
C GLY A 189 18.59 -26.40 34.13
N ALA A 190 17.86 -27.50 33.92
CA ALA A 190 17.16 -27.77 32.66
C ALA A 190 15.83 -26.98 32.51
N TYR A 191 15.16 -26.66 33.62
CA TYR A 191 13.85 -25.96 33.66
C TYR A 191 13.83 -24.74 34.58
N ALA A 192 14.96 -24.03 34.66
CA ALA A 192 15.11 -22.91 35.57
C ALA A 192 14.45 -21.65 34.99
N SER A 193 13.69 -20.94 35.83
CA SER A 193 13.08 -19.66 35.50
C SER A 193 13.75 -18.51 36.23
N GLY A 194 13.91 -17.36 35.57
CA GLY A 194 14.33 -16.14 36.28
C GLY A 194 13.31 -15.80 37.35
N ILE A 195 12.05 -15.65 36.92
CA ILE A 195 10.89 -15.42 37.79
C ILE A 195 9.78 -16.40 37.42
N ARG A 196 9.20 -17.06 38.42
CA ARG A 196 7.92 -17.76 38.33
C ARG A 196 6.92 -17.10 39.29
N ALA A 197 5.94 -16.39 38.74
CA ALA A 197 4.96 -15.61 39.47
C ALA A 197 3.57 -16.29 39.41
N GLY A 198 3.27 -17.12 40.41
CA GLY A 198 1.93 -17.63 40.69
C GLY A 198 1.08 -16.72 41.59
N ALA A 199 1.54 -15.49 41.84
CA ALA A 199 0.87 -14.53 42.71
C ALA A 199 -0.01 -13.56 41.93
N THR A 200 -1.05 -13.08 42.59
CA THR A 200 -1.65 -11.79 42.25
C THR A 200 -0.69 -10.67 42.68
N ILE A 201 -0.17 -9.91 41.72
CA ILE A 201 0.70 -8.75 41.94
C ILE A 201 -0.07 -7.50 41.55
N SER A 202 -0.30 -6.57 42.48
CA SER A 202 -1.16 -5.42 42.21
C SER A 202 -0.69 -4.12 42.84
N THR A 203 -0.89 -3.01 42.12
CA THR A 203 -0.89 -1.67 42.69
C THR A 203 -2.23 -0.98 42.49
N SER A 204 -2.74 -0.30 43.52
CA SER A 204 -4.05 0.37 43.49
C SER A 204 -3.93 1.91 43.40
N GLY A 205 -2.87 2.40 42.75
CA GLY A 205 -2.56 3.82 42.67
C GLY A 205 -1.43 4.04 41.66
N THR A 206 -0.49 4.93 41.96
CA THR A 206 0.56 5.35 41.00
C THR A 206 1.75 4.40 40.89
N GLY A 207 1.84 3.36 41.73
CA GLY A 207 3.00 2.48 41.78
C GLY A 207 3.10 1.59 40.54
N ALA A 208 4.28 1.47 39.95
CA ALA A 208 4.51 0.58 38.80
C ALA A 208 4.78 -0.87 39.26
N VAL A 209 4.60 -1.82 38.35
CA VAL A 209 5.03 -3.21 38.52
C VAL A 209 6.09 -3.54 37.49
N SER A 210 7.29 -3.91 37.94
CA SER A 210 8.40 -4.28 37.06
C SER A 210 8.97 -5.65 37.40
N LEU A 211 8.98 -6.56 36.44
CA LEU A 211 9.60 -7.89 36.55
C LEU A 211 10.75 -7.98 35.55
N THR A 212 11.93 -8.34 36.03
CA THR A 212 13.10 -8.67 35.20
C THR A 212 13.57 -10.07 35.51
N GLY A 213 13.38 -10.99 34.56
CA GLY A 213 13.69 -12.40 34.72
C GLY A 213 14.75 -12.85 33.72
N GLN A 214 15.88 -13.35 34.20
CA GLN A 214 16.97 -13.86 33.37
C GLN A 214 17.28 -15.32 33.73
N SER A 215 17.41 -16.18 32.73
CA SER A 215 17.99 -17.51 32.95
C SER A 215 19.50 -17.45 33.17
N GLY A 216 20.00 -18.19 34.16
CA GLY A 216 21.40 -18.22 34.57
C GLY A 216 22.36 -18.93 33.62
N SER A 217 23.66 -18.84 33.93
CA SER A 217 24.77 -19.27 33.06
C SER A 217 24.83 -20.78 32.75
N VAL A 218 25.49 -21.05 31.63
CA VAL A 218 25.44 -22.22 30.75
C VAL A 218 25.98 -23.50 31.38
N ILE A 219 25.12 -24.52 31.47
CA ILE A 219 25.55 -25.93 31.37
C ILE A 219 24.65 -26.58 30.32
N ALA A 220 25.25 -27.38 29.44
CA ALA A 220 24.62 -28.07 28.31
C ALA A 220 23.63 -29.16 28.77
N ALA A 221 22.48 -28.74 29.31
CA ALA A 221 21.36 -29.60 29.64
C ALA A 221 20.21 -29.38 28.64
N PRO A 222 19.57 -30.44 28.10
CA PRO A 222 18.53 -30.34 27.09
C PRO A 222 17.14 -30.04 27.66
N GLY A 223 16.93 -28.87 28.27
CA GLY A 223 15.61 -28.44 28.79
C GLY A 223 15.22 -27.00 28.44
N SER A 224 13.92 -26.69 28.56
CA SER A 224 13.35 -25.36 28.28
C SER A 224 13.50 -24.43 29.48
N ARG A 225 13.84 -23.17 29.23
CA ARG A 225 14.12 -22.16 30.26
C ARG A 225 13.28 -20.93 29.99
N THR A 226 12.80 -20.30 31.06
CA THR A 226 11.90 -19.15 30.94
C THR A 226 12.48 -17.94 31.66
N GLY A 227 12.51 -16.78 31.02
CA GLY A 227 12.89 -15.54 31.70
C GLY A 227 11.88 -15.22 32.81
N ILE A 228 10.62 -15.01 32.40
CA ILE A 228 9.48 -14.73 33.28
C ILE A 228 8.32 -15.64 32.92
N SER A 229 7.75 -16.35 33.89
CA SER A 229 6.49 -17.10 33.76
C SER A 229 5.45 -16.56 34.74
N ILE A 230 4.29 -16.14 34.23
CA ILE A 230 3.19 -15.55 35.00
C ILE A 230 1.98 -16.47 34.89
N SER A 231 1.45 -16.90 36.02
CA SER A 231 0.29 -17.82 36.07
C SER A 231 -0.96 -17.20 36.72
N ASP A 232 -0.85 -16.00 37.28
CA ASP A 232 -1.94 -15.27 37.95
C ASP A 232 -1.87 -13.78 37.59
N ASN A 233 -2.77 -12.96 38.13
CA ASN A 233 -3.00 -11.58 37.69
C ASN A 233 -1.84 -10.64 38.05
N ILE A 234 -1.42 -9.82 37.08
CA ILE A 234 -0.66 -8.58 37.35
C ILE A 234 -1.53 -7.38 36.97
N SER A 235 -1.74 -6.47 37.91
CA SER A 235 -2.61 -5.32 37.71
C SER A 235 -2.07 -4.02 38.30
N THR A 236 -2.42 -2.89 37.70
CA THR A 236 -2.12 -1.55 38.20
C THR A 236 -3.32 -0.63 37.95
N GLU A 237 -3.44 0.47 38.69
CA GLU A 237 -4.40 1.54 38.34
C GLU A 237 -3.73 2.54 37.39
N ASP A 238 -2.77 3.31 37.89
CA ASP A 238 -2.08 4.35 37.11
C ASP A 238 -0.63 4.00 36.76
N GLY A 239 -0.03 3.05 37.47
CA GLY A 239 1.35 2.64 37.25
C GLY A 239 1.54 1.80 35.99
N ASN A 240 2.75 1.81 35.45
CA ASN A 240 3.08 0.98 34.29
C ASN A 240 3.33 -0.48 34.72
N ILE A 241 3.10 -1.42 33.81
CA ILE A 241 3.57 -2.81 33.92
C ILE A 241 4.72 -3.00 32.94
N THR A 242 5.88 -3.42 33.44
CA THR A 242 7.05 -3.71 32.59
C THR A 242 7.57 -5.11 32.86
N LEU A 243 7.59 -5.96 31.83
CA LEU A 243 8.13 -7.32 31.88
C LEU A 243 9.34 -7.41 30.96
N SER A 244 10.48 -7.85 31.48
CA SER A 244 11.70 -8.07 30.68
C SER A 244 12.26 -9.46 30.96
N GLY A 245 11.95 -10.40 30.06
CA GLY A 245 12.25 -11.81 30.22
C GLY A 245 13.26 -12.32 29.19
N TYR A 246 14.34 -12.93 29.68
CA TYR A 246 15.42 -13.49 28.86
C TYR A 246 15.57 -14.99 29.12
N GLY A 247 14.91 -15.81 28.32
CA GLY A 247 15.07 -17.27 28.25
C GLY A 247 16.26 -17.65 27.37
N THR A 248 17.46 -17.40 27.88
CA THR A 248 18.72 -17.56 27.15
C THR A 248 19.62 -18.66 27.74
N GLY A 249 20.42 -19.29 26.88
CA GLY A 249 21.48 -20.23 27.27
C GLY A 249 21.03 -21.67 27.52
N GLY A 250 21.98 -22.60 27.42
CA GLY A 250 21.70 -24.04 27.36
C GLY A 250 21.71 -24.59 25.93
N THR A 251 21.54 -25.90 25.78
CA THR A 251 21.42 -26.58 24.47
C THR A 251 20.01 -27.15 24.27
N GLY A 252 19.07 -26.79 25.14
CA GLY A 252 17.69 -27.25 25.06
C GLY A 252 16.89 -26.47 24.03
N ASP A 253 15.75 -27.04 23.66
CA ASP A 253 14.79 -26.38 22.77
C ASP A 253 13.65 -25.75 23.59
N GLY A 254 12.99 -24.75 23.01
CA GLY A 254 11.78 -24.15 23.57
C GLY A 254 12.01 -23.14 24.69
N HIS A 255 13.13 -22.41 24.73
CA HIS A 255 13.31 -21.36 25.73
C HIS A 255 12.35 -20.18 25.48
N LEU A 256 11.74 -19.67 26.54
CA LEU A 256 10.77 -18.57 26.49
C LEU A 256 11.33 -17.31 27.13
N GLY A 257 11.20 -16.15 26.48
CA GLY A 257 11.52 -14.87 27.12
C GLY A 257 10.52 -14.55 28.21
N VAL A 258 9.28 -14.29 27.81
CA VAL A 258 8.14 -14.06 28.69
C VAL A 258 7.00 -15.01 28.33
N GLU A 259 6.47 -15.70 29.34
CA GLU A 259 5.25 -16.49 29.29
C GLU A 259 4.20 -15.82 30.19
N ALA A 260 3.15 -15.27 29.60
CA ALA A 260 2.02 -14.69 30.34
C ALA A 260 0.78 -15.58 30.17
N SER A 261 0.55 -16.44 31.15
CA SER A 261 -0.68 -17.26 31.24
C SER A 261 -1.75 -16.65 32.15
N GLY A 262 -1.37 -15.68 32.99
CA GLY A 262 -2.30 -14.87 33.78
C GLY A 262 -2.58 -13.50 33.12
N PRO A 263 -3.71 -12.86 33.41
CA PRO A 263 -4.04 -11.52 32.91
C PRO A 263 -3.05 -10.43 33.33
N LEU A 264 -2.77 -9.52 32.40
CA LEU A 264 -2.04 -8.27 32.61
C LEU A 264 -2.99 -7.10 32.37
N SER A 265 -3.17 -6.22 33.35
CA SER A 265 -4.13 -5.11 33.22
C SER A 265 -3.68 -3.82 33.87
N THR A 266 -4.05 -2.70 33.27
CA THR A 266 -3.87 -1.38 33.86
C THR A 266 -5.06 -0.49 33.48
N VAL A 267 -5.34 0.54 34.27
CA VAL A 267 -6.34 1.54 33.88
C VAL A 267 -5.65 2.57 32.99
N ASN A 268 -4.70 3.32 33.53
CA ASN A 268 -4.09 4.45 32.83
C ASN A 268 -2.62 4.24 32.45
N GLY A 269 -1.95 3.23 33.02
CA GLY A 269 -0.54 2.95 32.77
C GLY A 269 -0.27 2.29 31.43
N ASP A 270 0.99 2.30 31.01
CA ASP A 270 1.45 1.54 29.85
C ASP A 270 1.78 0.10 30.26
N ILE A 271 1.59 -0.85 29.34
CA ILE A 271 2.09 -2.22 29.49
C ILE A 271 3.19 -2.45 28.46
N THR A 272 4.40 -2.78 28.93
CA THR A 272 5.55 -3.11 28.08
C THR A 272 6.05 -4.52 28.37
N ILE A 273 6.15 -5.35 27.34
CA ILE A 273 6.65 -6.72 27.43
C ILE A 273 7.81 -6.88 26.45
N ILE A 274 8.98 -7.24 26.97
CA ILE A 274 10.19 -7.50 26.20
C ILE A 274 10.61 -8.93 26.49
N GLY A 275 10.63 -9.78 25.45
CA GLY A 275 10.92 -11.20 25.59
C GLY A 275 11.97 -11.68 24.59
N GLN A 276 12.99 -12.37 25.08
CA GLN A 276 13.95 -13.08 24.23
C GLN A 276 13.99 -14.58 24.56
N GLY A 277 13.66 -15.42 23.58
CA GLY A 277 13.71 -16.87 23.68
C GLY A 277 14.71 -17.48 22.70
N THR A 278 15.55 -18.40 23.19
CA THR A 278 16.59 -19.07 22.39
C THR A 278 16.29 -20.55 22.12
N GLY A 279 17.12 -21.22 21.30
CA GLY A 279 16.95 -22.64 20.94
C GLY A 279 16.02 -22.86 19.74
N ALA A 280 15.93 -24.10 19.23
CA ALA A 280 15.24 -24.40 17.96
C ALA A 280 13.70 -24.26 18.01
N SER A 281 13.13 -24.05 19.20
CA SER A 281 11.72 -23.68 19.40
C SER A 281 11.57 -22.44 20.28
N GLY A 282 12.62 -21.63 20.39
CA GLY A 282 12.64 -20.47 21.27
C GLY A 282 11.65 -19.40 20.85
N THR A 283 10.84 -18.94 21.80
CA THR A 283 9.83 -17.89 21.58
C THR A 283 10.11 -16.69 22.46
N GLY A 284 10.10 -15.48 21.88
CA GLY A 284 10.33 -14.24 22.63
C GLY A 284 9.25 -13.99 23.68
N VAL A 285 8.02 -13.79 23.21
CA VAL A 285 6.83 -13.61 24.07
C VAL A 285 5.74 -14.61 23.70
N TYR A 286 5.19 -15.27 24.71
CA TYR A 286 4.04 -16.16 24.57
C TYR A 286 2.93 -15.75 25.55
N THR A 287 1.72 -15.53 25.04
CA THR A 287 0.51 -15.42 25.87
C THR A 287 -0.39 -16.63 25.61
N SER A 288 -0.93 -17.23 26.66
CA SER A 288 -1.92 -18.29 26.52
C SER A 288 -3.32 -17.71 26.36
N ALA A 289 -4.30 -18.55 26.01
CA ALA A 289 -5.71 -18.15 25.91
C ALA A 289 -6.30 -17.50 27.19
N PHE A 290 -5.66 -17.69 28.35
CA PHE A 290 -6.06 -17.06 29.62
C PHE A 290 -5.25 -15.78 29.96
N GLY A 291 -4.16 -15.52 29.24
CA GLY A 291 -3.28 -14.36 29.44
C GLY A 291 -3.73 -13.12 28.68
N SER A 292 -4.88 -12.55 29.03
CA SER A 292 -5.35 -11.32 28.39
C SER A 292 -4.51 -10.10 28.77
N ILE A 293 -4.26 -9.19 27.84
CA ILE A 293 -3.51 -7.94 28.07
C ILE A 293 -4.46 -6.76 27.84
N SER A 294 -4.61 -5.86 28.80
CA SER A 294 -5.54 -4.74 28.66
C SER A 294 -5.09 -3.45 29.32
N SER A 295 -5.38 -2.31 28.67
CA SER A 295 -5.27 -0.97 29.27
C SER A 295 -6.52 -0.15 28.96
N LEU A 296 -6.99 0.72 29.85
CA LEU A 296 -8.12 1.61 29.53
C LEU A 296 -7.67 2.84 28.72
N THR A 297 -6.50 3.41 28.99
CA THR A 297 -5.99 4.57 28.22
C THR A 297 -4.51 4.53 27.89
N GLY A 298 -3.73 3.68 28.56
CA GLY A 298 -2.30 3.57 28.27
C GLY A 298 -2.00 2.68 27.07
N ASN A 299 -0.77 2.75 26.62
CA ASN A 299 -0.30 2.04 25.43
C ASN A 299 0.14 0.61 25.78
N LEU A 300 0.01 -0.28 24.81
CA LEU A 300 0.50 -1.65 24.89
C LEU A 300 1.67 -1.83 23.93
N SER A 301 2.83 -2.23 24.42
CA SER A 301 4.01 -2.54 23.62
C SER A 301 4.51 -3.94 23.92
N ILE A 302 4.60 -4.79 22.90
CA ILE A 302 5.10 -6.16 23.01
C ILE A 302 6.20 -6.37 21.98
N ASP A 303 7.42 -6.61 22.44
CA ASP A 303 8.57 -6.91 21.58
C ASP A 303 9.15 -8.28 21.92
N GLY A 304 9.13 -9.18 20.94
CA GLY A 304 9.54 -10.56 21.11
C GLY A 304 10.57 -11.00 20.07
N ILE A 305 11.69 -11.53 20.55
CA ILE A 305 12.77 -12.09 19.72
C ILE A 305 12.87 -13.60 19.99
N GLY A 306 12.60 -14.41 18.97
CA GLY A 306 12.78 -15.86 18.99
C GLY A 306 13.94 -16.30 18.09
N THR A 307 14.83 -17.19 18.53
CA THR A 307 15.94 -17.64 17.66
C THR A 307 15.68 -18.92 16.88
N GLY A 308 14.54 -19.58 17.12
CA GLY A 308 14.18 -20.84 16.43
C GLY A 308 12.68 -21.12 16.28
N ALA A 309 11.80 -20.31 16.88
CA ALA A 309 10.37 -20.34 16.56
C ALA A 309 9.86 -18.91 16.37
N ASN A 310 8.87 -18.49 17.15
CA ASN A 310 8.16 -17.24 16.93
C ASN A 310 8.80 -16.09 17.71
N GLY A 311 8.76 -14.87 17.19
CA GLY A 311 9.10 -13.68 17.97
C GLY A 311 8.07 -13.46 19.07
N VAL A 312 6.80 -13.34 18.65
CA VAL A 312 5.63 -13.21 19.53
C VAL A 312 4.56 -14.21 19.12
N THR A 313 3.96 -14.87 20.09
CA THR A 313 2.72 -15.66 19.93
C THR A 313 1.66 -15.13 20.89
N LEU A 314 0.54 -14.68 20.34
CA LEU A 314 -0.62 -14.25 21.13
C LEU A 314 -1.78 -15.24 20.98
N GLU A 315 -2.24 -15.81 22.09
CA GLU A 315 -3.51 -16.55 22.16
C GLU A 315 -4.56 -15.80 23.01
N GLY A 316 -4.11 -14.94 23.93
CA GLY A 316 -4.99 -14.12 24.76
C GLY A 316 -5.51 -12.89 24.00
N ASN A 317 -6.66 -12.37 24.44
CA ASN A 317 -7.16 -11.10 23.93
C ASN A 317 -6.25 -9.95 24.36
N THR A 318 -6.03 -8.99 23.47
CA THR A 318 -5.23 -7.79 23.73
C THR A 318 -6.05 -6.56 23.38
N SER A 319 -6.20 -5.61 24.30
CA SER A 319 -7.07 -4.47 24.04
C SER A 319 -6.70 -3.17 24.75
N THR A 320 -6.91 -2.04 24.07
CA THR A 320 -6.87 -0.70 24.67
C THR A 320 -8.25 -0.03 24.61
N GLY A 321 -8.59 0.70 25.67
CA GLY A 321 -9.64 1.71 25.62
C GLY A 321 -9.09 3.07 25.17
N GLY A 322 -9.99 4.05 25.07
CA GLY A 322 -9.63 5.45 24.81
C GLY A 322 -8.66 5.59 23.64
N ASN A 323 -7.58 6.34 23.83
CA ASN A 323 -6.57 6.65 22.83
C ASN A 323 -5.28 5.80 22.92
N GLY A 324 -5.25 4.74 23.74
CA GLY A 324 -4.05 3.91 23.90
C GLY A 324 -3.70 3.14 22.63
N THR A 325 -2.44 3.19 22.19
CA THR A 325 -1.96 2.45 21.00
C THR A 325 -1.61 1.00 21.34
N ILE A 326 -1.57 0.14 20.33
CA ILE A 326 -1.08 -1.24 20.45
C ILE A 326 0.02 -1.48 19.43
N ASP A 327 1.25 -1.63 19.91
CA ASP A 327 2.44 -1.89 19.09
C ASP A 327 3.01 -3.28 19.41
N ILE A 328 2.96 -4.20 18.45
CA ILE A 328 3.46 -5.58 18.61
C ILE A 328 4.52 -5.87 17.56
N SER A 329 5.73 -6.19 18.02
CA SER A 329 6.89 -6.53 17.21
C SER A 329 7.32 -7.97 17.49
N GLY A 330 7.33 -8.79 16.45
CA GLY A 330 7.87 -10.13 16.48
C GLY A 330 9.04 -10.27 15.52
N THR A 331 10.19 -10.71 16.02
CA THR A 331 11.39 -10.99 15.22
C THR A 331 11.86 -12.42 15.39
N VAL A 332 12.17 -13.09 14.29
CA VAL A 332 12.90 -14.37 14.32
C VAL A 332 14.33 -14.16 13.87
N SER A 333 15.30 -14.46 14.75
CA SER A 333 16.74 -14.27 14.48
C SER A 333 17.55 -15.55 14.73
N GLY A 334 17.96 -16.26 13.68
CA GLY A 334 18.82 -17.46 13.84
C GLY A 334 18.66 -18.49 12.73
N THR A 335 19.47 -19.55 12.79
CA THR A 335 19.29 -20.71 11.91
C THR A 335 18.11 -21.53 12.42
N VAL A 336 17.01 -21.50 11.68
CA VAL A 336 15.80 -22.22 12.06
C VAL A 336 15.73 -23.57 11.33
N THR A 337 15.39 -24.62 12.07
CA THR A 337 15.23 -25.99 11.55
C THR A 337 13.80 -26.53 11.72
N SER A 338 12.88 -25.73 12.25
CA SER A 338 11.50 -26.07 12.55
C SER A 338 10.55 -25.61 11.44
N ASP A 339 9.50 -26.38 11.15
CA ASP A 339 8.46 -26.00 10.20
C ASP A 339 7.44 -25.02 10.84
N GLY A 340 6.84 -24.15 10.03
CA GLY A 340 5.74 -23.28 10.45
C GLY A 340 6.20 -22.16 11.38
N ILE A 341 7.15 -21.35 10.92
CA ILE A 341 7.70 -20.23 11.71
C ILE A 341 6.91 -18.97 11.41
N SER A 342 6.52 -18.21 12.43
CA SER A 342 5.94 -16.88 12.25
C SER A 342 6.61 -15.89 13.18
N ALA A 343 7.13 -14.78 12.64
CA ALA A 343 7.72 -13.76 13.49
C ALA A 343 6.69 -13.18 14.47
N LEU A 344 5.49 -12.92 13.97
CA LEU A 344 4.31 -12.64 14.76
C LEU A 344 3.21 -13.65 14.45
N ARG A 345 2.81 -14.45 15.46
CA ARG A 345 1.67 -15.37 15.40
C ARG A 345 0.52 -14.88 16.27
N LEU A 346 -0.61 -14.62 15.65
CA LEU A 346 -1.85 -14.23 16.32
C LEU A 346 -2.86 -15.38 16.19
N ASN A 347 -2.98 -16.20 17.23
CA ASN A 347 -3.93 -17.32 17.28
C ASN A 347 -5.36 -16.81 17.56
N PRO A 348 -6.43 -17.59 17.27
CA PRO A 348 -7.81 -17.09 17.37
C PRO A 348 -8.12 -16.34 18.67
N GLY A 349 -8.57 -15.08 18.53
CA GLY A 349 -8.80 -14.13 19.63
C GLY A 349 -9.18 -12.74 19.10
N ILE A 350 -9.21 -11.74 19.99
CA ILE A 350 -9.52 -10.35 19.65
C ILE A 350 -8.33 -9.45 19.99
N LEU A 351 -7.91 -8.66 19.01
CA LEU A 351 -6.99 -7.53 19.17
C LEU A 351 -7.77 -6.24 18.86
N SER A 352 -7.94 -5.37 19.85
CA SER A 352 -8.82 -4.20 19.67
C SER A 352 -8.34 -2.92 20.34
N SER A 353 -8.49 -1.79 19.64
CA SER A 353 -8.38 -0.45 20.23
C SER A 353 -9.69 0.32 20.03
N VAL A 354 -9.90 1.39 20.80
CA VAL A 354 -10.99 2.34 20.51
C VAL A 354 -10.46 3.39 19.53
N ASP A 355 -9.68 4.35 19.99
CA ASP A 355 -9.20 5.46 19.16
C ASP A 355 -7.70 5.36 18.81
N GLY A 356 -6.94 4.52 19.52
CA GLY A 356 -5.49 4.37 19.30
C GLY A 356 -5.14 3.48 18.11
N ASP A 357 -4.00 3.73 17.49
CA ASP A 357 -3.50 2.93 16.36
C ASP A 357 -3.08 1.53 16.80
N ILE A 358 -3.20 0.56 15.89
CA ILE A 358 -2.70 -0.81 16.05
C ILE A 358 -1.60 -1.04 15.00
N THR A 359 -0.36 -1.20 15.45
CA THR A 359 0.79 -1.49 14.59
C THR A 359 1.34 -2.87 14.88
N LEU A 360 1.38 -3.71 13.85
CA LEU A 360 1.90 -5.07 13.92
C LEU A 360 3.11 -5.18 12.99
N THR A 361 4.24 -5.62 13.54
CA THR A 361 5.46 -5.83 12.77
C THR A 361 5.96 -7.25 12.97
N GLY A 362 6.14 -7.97 11.87
CA GLY A 362 6.65 -9.34 11.88
C GLY A 362 7.80 -9.50 10.90
N SER A 363 9.01 -9.75 11.41
CA SER A 363 10.21 -9.95 10.59
C SER A 363 10.84 -11.31 10.84
N ALA A 364 10.69 -12.23 9.90
CA ALA A 364 11.41 -13.51 9.90
C ALA A 364 12.69 -13.37 9.07
N GLN A 365 13.88 -13.66 9.64
CA GLN A 365 15.14 -13.62 8.90
C GLN A 365 15.37 -14.86 8.02
N THR A 366 16.32 -14.75 7.07
CA THR A 366 16.70 -15.82 6.13
C THR A 366 17.19 -17.07 6.83
N THR A 367 16.51 -18.20 6.60
CA THR A 367 16.95 -19.49 7.09
C THR A 367 17.84 -20.19 6.07
N THR A 368 18.90 -20.85 6.54
CA THR A 368 19.62 -21.89 5.80
C THR A 368 19.08 -23.25 6.25
N GLY A 369 18.07 -23.80 5.57
CA GLY A 369 17.45 -25.08 5.94
C GLY A 369 16.18 -25.43 5.14
N ASN A 370 15.75 -26.70 5.21
CA ASN A 370 14.50 -27.20 4.61
C ASN A 370 13.28 -26.83 5.48
N VAL A 371 13.08 -25.55 5.78
CA VAL A 371 11.88 -25.10 6.48
C VAL A 371 10.71 -24.98 5.51
N ASN A 372 9.59 -25.61 5.86
CA ASN A 372 8.45 -25.77 4.97
C ASN A 372 7.57 -24.52 4.85
N GLU A 373 7.53 -23.60 5.84
CA GLU A 373 6.71 -22.37 5.86
C GLU A 373 7.34 -21.30 6.77
N THR A 374 7.49 -20.06 6.28
CA THR A 374 7.95 -18.90 7.05
C THR A 374 7.02 -17.71 6.83
N MET A 375 6.59 -17.04 7.91
CA MET A 375 5.72 -15.87 7.81
C MET A 375 6.25 -14.69 8.60
N GLY A 376 6.09 -13.49 8.05
CA GLY A 376 6.26 -12.27 8.83
C GLY A 376 5.16 -12.18 9.87
N ILE A 377 3.92 -12.05 9.41
CA ILE A 377 2.72 -12.02 10.25
C ILE A 377 1.76 -13.13 9.81
N MET A 378 1.37 -13.98 10.76
CA MET A 378 0.28 -14.94 10.61
C MET A 378 -0.84 -14.56 11.58
N SER A 379 -2.01 -14.20 11.06
CA SER A 379 -3.16 -13.84 11.90
C SER A 379 -4.39 -14.71 11.68
N SER A 380 -4.89 -15.20 12.81
CA SER A 380 -6.22 -15.78 13.02
C SER A 380 -7.09 -14.92 13.96
N MET A 381 -6.57 -13.78 14.46
CA MET A 381 -7.28 -12.86 15.36
C MET A 381 -8.10 -11.84 14.59
N ALA A 382 -9.27 -11.49 15.12
CA ALA A 382 -9.98 -10.30 14.67
C ALA A 382 -9.21 -9.05 15.14
N ILE A 383 -8.94 -8.13 14.22
CA ILE A 383 -8.20 -6.88 14.51
C ILE A 383 -9.14 -5.72 14.27
N THR A 384 -9.46 -4.97 15.32
CA THR A 384 -10.52 -3.94 15.25
C THR A 384 -10.09 -2.63 15.88
N SER A 385 -10.48 -1.52 15.28
CA SER A 385 -10.37 -0.19 15.88
C SER A 385 -11.66 0.59 15.65
N LEU A 386 -12.03 1.54 16.51
CA LEU A 386 -13.12 2.46 16.18
C LEU A 386 -12.60 3.52 15.20
N SER A 387 -11.61 4.32 15.61
CA SER A 387 -11.06 5.40 14.77
C SER A 387 -9.56 5.30 14.51
N GLY A 388 -8.84 4.47 15.24
CA GLY A 388 -7.41 4.25 15.04
C GLY A 388 -7.13 3.54 13.71
N SER A 389 -5.93 3.79 13.19
CA SER A 389 -5.41 3.13 12.01
C SER A 389 -4.88 1.74 12.37
N ILE A 390 -4.92 0.82 11.41
CA ILE A 390 -4.42 -0.55 11.57
C ILE A 390 -3.34 -0.77 10.52
N SER A 391 -2.10 -1.03 10.95
CA SER A 391 -0.95 -1.28 10.06
C SER A 391 -0.33 -2.65 10.36
N LEU A 392 -0.21 -3.49 9.33
CA LEU A 392 0.44 -4.79 9.39
C LEU A 392 1.64 -4.79 8.44
N ASN A 393 2.85 -4.91 8.99
CA ASN A 393 4.11 -4.92 8.25
C ASN A 393 4.82 -6.26 8.43
N GLY A 394 4.72 -7.13 7.43
CA GLY A 394 5.22 -8.50 7.50
C GLY A 394 6.27 -8.81 6.45
N THR A 395 7.41 -9.33 6.88
CA THR A 395 8.47 -9.85 6.00
C THR A 395 8.73 -11.32 6.34
N ALA A 396 8.50 -12.20 5.37
CA ALA A 396 8.85 -13.61 5.50
C ALA A 396 10.36 -13.83 5.33
N GLY A 397 10.87 -14.86 6.00
CA GLY A 397 12.27 -15.30 5.86
C GLY A 397 12.45 -16.20 4.64
N GLY A 398 13.69 -16.35 4.16
CA GLY A 398 14.03 -17.36 3.14
C GLY A 398 14.00 -18.79 3.66
N GLY A 399 13.91 -19.78 2.76
CA GLY A 399 13.89 -21.22 3.01
C GLY A 399 13.82 -22.02 1.69
N SER A 400 13.73 -23.36 1.72
CA SER A 400 13.48 -24.17 0.50
C SER A 400 12.05 -24.75 0.42
N GLY A 401 11.20 -24.44 1.40
CA GLY A 401 9.79 -24.84 1.46
C GLY A 401 8.80 -23.84 0.87
N THR A 402 7.51 -24.20 0.93
CA THR A 402 6.38 -23.45 0.33
C THR A 402 5.79 -22.39 1.26
N GLY A 403 4.95 -21.48 0.78
CA GLY A 403 4.12 -20.64 1.67
C GLY A 403 4.92 -19.61 2.49
N MET A 404 5.95 -19.01 1.89
CA MET A 404 6.75 -17.96 2.53
C MET A 404 6.06 -16.59 2.39
N VAL A 405 5.16 -16.27 3.32
CA VAL A 405 4.23 -15.14 3.20
C VAL A 405 4.57 -13.96 4.12
N GLY A 406 4.65 -12.75 3.56
CA GLY A 406 4.86 -11.53 4.36
C GLY A 406 3.76 -11.33 5.39
N VAL A 407 2.52 -11.14 4.93
CA VAL A 407 1.31 -11.02 5.76
C VAL A 407 0.26 -12.04 5.33
N ALA A 408 -0.16 -12.90 6.26
CA ALA A 408 -1.19 -13.92 6.02
C ALA A 408 -2.35 -13.79 7.01
N LEU A 409 -3.57 -13.55 6.50
CA LEU A 409 -4.81 -13.67 7.28
C LEU A 409 -5.43 -15.03 6.98
N VAL A 410 -5.28 -16.01 7.87
CA VAL A 410 -5.46 -17.43 7.53
C VAL A 410 -6.84 -18.02 7.88
N SER A 411 -7.72 -17.26 8.52
CA SER A 411 -9.07 -17.72 8.86
C SER A 411 -10.10 -16.63 8.64
N GLY A 412 -11.34 -17.00 8.31
CA GLY A 412 -12.44 -16.03 8.18
C GLY A 412 -12.78 -15.27 9.47
N ALA A 413 -12.30 -15.74 10.64
CA ALA A 413 -12.42 -15.05 11.91
C ALA A 413 -11.38 -13.92 12.08
N ALA A 414 -10.35 -13.87 11.22
CA ALA A 414 -9.28 -12.87 11.27
C ALA A 414 -9.64 -11.53 10.61
N ALA A 415 -10.91 -11.12 10.71
CA ALA A 415 -11.41 -9.92 10.05
C ALA A 415 -10.66 -8.67 10.57
N ILE A 416 -10.30 -7.77 9.65
CA ILE A 416 -9.71 -6.48 9.99
C ILE A 416 -10.75 -5.39 9.73
N SER A 417 -11.02 -4.55 10.72
CA SER A 417 -11.97 -3.44 10.52
C SER A 417 -11.69 -2.19 11.34
N THR A 418 -12.01 -1.04 10.76
CA THR A 418 -12.06 0.25 11.47
C THR A 418 -13.20 1.11 10.95
N THR A 419 -13.71 2.06 11.74
CA THR A 419 -14.76 2.96 11.25
C THR A 419 -14.14 4.05 10.39
N SER A 420 -13.18 4.81 10.93
CA SER A 420 -12.59 5.96 10.25
C SER A 420 -11.08 5.92 10.03
N GLY A 421 -10.36 5.03 10.71
CA GLY A 421 -8.90 4.89 10.54
C GLY A 421 -8.55 4.25 9.20
N SER A 422 -7.30 4.42 8.74
CA SER A 422 -6.83 3.70 7.57
C SER A 422 -6.48 2.25 7.91
N ILE A 423 -6.57 1.35 6.93
CA ILE A 423 -6.03 0.00 7.02
C ILE A 423 -4.88 -0.12 6.03
N GLU A 424 -3.70 -0.50 6.50
CA GLU A 424 -2.49 -0.69 5.69
C GLU A 424 -1.90 -2.08 5.91
N LEU A 425 -1.75 -2.86 4.83
CA LEU A 425 -1.11 -4.17 4.86
C LEU A 425 0.10 -4.14 3.91
N ASN A 426 1.30 -4.25 4.47
CA ASN A 426 2.55 -4.29 3.74
C ASN A 426 3.20 -5.66 3.94
N GLY A 427 3.28 -6.44 2.87
CA GLY A 427 3.79 -7.81 2.91
C GLY A 427 4.90 -8.06 1.90
N THR A 428 6.00 -8.66 2.34
CA THR A 428 7.10 -9.13 1.49
C THR A 428 7.29 -10.63 1.67
N GLY A 429 7.12 -11.40 0.59
CA GLY A 429 7.36 -12.84 0.56
C GLY A 429 8.84 -13.20 0.71
N GLY A 430 9.12 -14.43 1.13
CA GLY A 430 10.49 -14.88 1.41
C GLY A 430 11.30 -15.21 0.15
N THR A 431 12.63 -15.08 0.22
CA THR A 431 13.56 -15.26 -0.92
C THR A 431 13.97 -16.72 -1.18
N GLY A 432 13.05 -17.67 -0.97
CA GLY A 432 13.33 -19.10 -0.98
C GLY A 432 12.87 -19.84 -2.24
N SER A 433 13.36 -21.05 -2.48
CA SER A 433 13.12 -21.80 -3.73
C SER A 433 11.78 -22.54 -3.84
N GLY A 434 10.83 -22.27 -2.93
CA GLY A 434 9.54 -22.97 -2.90
C GLY A 434 8.37 -22.13 -3.42
N ASP A 435 7.31 -22.83 -3.78
CA ASP A 435 6.06 -22.26 -4.31
C ASP A 435 5.29 -21.43 -3.26
N GLY A 436 4.47 -20.48 -3.71
CA GLY A 436 3.55 -19.73 -2.85
C GLY A 436 4.22 -18.69 -1.96
N SER A 437 5.32 -18.10 -2.42
CA SER A 437 6.04 -17.05 -1.69
C SER A 437 5.37 -15.71 -1.95
N SER A 438 4.30 -15.41 -1.22
CA SER A 438 3.47 -14.22 -1.47
C SER A 438 3.78 -13.03 -0.57
N GLY A 439 3.54 -11.81 -1.06
CA GLY A 439 3.61 -10.62 -0.22
C GLY A 439 2.48 -10.61 0.82
N VAL A 440 1.25 -10.55 0.34
CA VAL A 440 0.04 -10.51 1.17
C VAL A 440 -0.94 -11.60 0.72
N VAL A 441 -1.47 -12.38 1.67
CA VAL A 441 -2.51 -13.40 1.43
C VAL A 441 -3.70 -13.20 2.36
N LEU A 442 -4.89 -13.04 1.79
CA LEU A 442 -6.12 -12.71 2.53
C LEU A 442 -7.19 -13.80 2.42
N PHE A 443 -7.44 -14.54 3.50
CA PHE A 443 -8.63 -15.39 3.66
C PHE A 443 -9.72 -14.75 4.54
N ALA A 444 -9.46 -13.56 5.08
CA ALA A 444 -10.36 -12.85 5.98
C ALA A 444 -10.78 -11.49 5.40
N PRO A 445 -12.01 -11.02 5.69
CA PRO A 445 -12.48 -9.75 5.15
C PRO A 445 -11.76 -8.56 5.78
N ILE A 446 -11.58 -7.52 4.97
CA ILE A 446 -11.08 -6.19 5.38
C ILE A 446 -12.18 -5.18 5.13
N SER A 447 -12.47 -4.32 6.11
CA SER A 447 -13.50 -3.30 5.94
C SER A 447 -13.25 -1.98 6.66
N THR A 448 -13.61 -0.87 6.01
CA THR A 448 -13.67 0.46 6.64
C THR A 448 -15.01 1.16 6.36
N SER A 449 -15.39 2.14 7.19
CA SER A 449 -16.47 3.06 6.80
C SER A 449 -15.90 4.19 5.94
N SER A 450 -15.00 5.02 6.47
CA SER A 450 -14.48 6.20 5.74
C SER A 450 -12.97 6.22 5.51
N GLY A 451 -12.19 5.41 6.24
CA GLY A 451 -10.73 5.40 6.08
C GLY A 451 -10.28 4.62 4.84
N PRO A 452 -9.17 5.00 4.18
CA PRO A 452 -8.67 4.28 3.02
C PRO A 452 -8.13 2.89 3.39
N ILE A 453 -8.13 1.99 2.41
CA ILE A 453 -7.50 0.66 2.52
C ILE A 453 -6.34 0.60 1.53
N THR A 454 -5.13 0.38 2.02
CA THR A 454 -3.92 0.19 1.21
C THR A 454 -3.35 -1.20 1.43
N ILE A 455 -3.12 -1.95 0.36
CA ILE A 455 -2.48 -3.27 0.41
C ILE A 455 -1.30 -3.28 -0.55
N THR A 456 -0.10 -3.41 -0.01
CA THR A 456 1.14 -3.52 -0.79
C THR A 456 1.74 -4.90 -0.58
N GLY A 457 1.85 -5.67 -1.65
CA GLY A 457 2.40 -7.02 -1.61
C GLY A 457 3.49 -7.22 -2.64
N THR A 458 4.65 -7.71 -2.19
CA THR A 458 5.76 -8.13 -3.06
C THR A 458 5.99 -9.63 -2.90
N GLY A 459 5.86 -10.38 -3.99
CA GLY A 459 6.17 -11.80 -4.05
C GLY A 459 7.65 -12.08 -3.77
N GLY A 460 7.93 -13.26 -3.23
CA GLY A 460 9.28 -13.69 -2.87
C GLY A 460 10.08 -14.21 -4.06
N PHE A 461 11.39 -13.92 -4.08
CA PHE A 461 12.31 -14.28 -5.15
C PHE A 461 12.90 -15.69 -4.95
N GLY A 462 12.55 -16.66 -5.80
CA GLY A 462 13.24 -17.97 -5.74
C GLY A 462 12.89 -19.03 -6.77
N GLY A 463 12.15 -18.70 -7.83
CA GLY A 463 11.86 -19.65 -8.92
C GLY A 463 10.76 -20.66 -8.61
N GLY A 464 10.01 -20.46 -7.51
CA GLY A 464 8.75 -21.14 -7.25
C GLY A 464 7.59 -20.60 -8.10
N THR A 465 6.51 -21.36 -8.17
CA THR A 465 5.24 -21.01 -8.81
C THR A 465 4.27 -20.39 -7.79
N SER A 466 3.29 -19.60 -8.26
CA SER A 466 2.29 -18.90 -7.43
C SER A 466 2.88 -17.89 -6.41
N SER A 467 4.02 -17.27 -6.71
CA SER A 467 4.62 -16.22 -5.89
C SER A 467 3.94 -14.86 -6.12
N HIS A 468 2.72 -14.71 -5.59
CA HIS A 468 1.90 -13.51 -5.81
C HIS A 468 2.37 -12.28 -5.04
N GLY A 469 2.20 -11.08 -5.60
CA GLY A 469 2.33 -9.85 -4.82
C GLY A 469 1.24 -9.80 -3.75
N VAL A 470 0.00 -9.72 -4.19
CA VAL A 470 -1.21 -9.76 -3.37
C VAL A 470 -2.12 -10.88 -3.89
N GLU A 471 -2.49 -11.82 -3.01
CA GLU A 471 -3.53 -12.81 -3.26
C GLU A 471 -4.69 -12.63 -2.27
N THR A 472 -5.91 -12.50 -2.77
CA THR A 472 -7.09 -12.37 -1.90
C THR A 472 -8.21 -13.32 -2.29
N PHE A 473 -8.79 -13.92 -1.25
CA PHE A 473 -9.97 -14.77 -1.32
C PHE A 473 -11.18 -14.16 -0.61
N ALA A 474 -11.00 -13.01 0.01
CA ALA A 474 -11.96 -12.39 0.90
C ALA A 474 -12.46 -11.05 0.35
N SER A 475 -13.48 -10.49 1.01
CA SER A 475 -13.99 -9.18 0.63
C SER A 475 -13.12 -8.06 1.20
N ILE A 476 -12.84 -7.06 0.38
CA ILE A 476 -12.17 -5.82 0.77
C ILE A 476 -13.14 -4.69 0.46
N GLN A 477 -13.57 -3.96 1.50
CA GLN A 477 -14.68 -3.02 1.35
C GLN A 477 -14.43 -1.71 2.08
N SER A 478 -14.77 -0.60 1.45
CA SER A 478 -14.89 0.70 2.12
C SER A 478 -16.22 1.34 1.75
N THR A 479 -16.77 2.21 2.61
CA THR A 479 -17.90 3.04 2.21
C THR A 479 -17.35 4.25 1.45
N ASP A 480 -16.69 5.17 2.13
CA ASP A 480 -16.21 6.45 1.57
C ASP A 480 -14.69 6.50 1.34
N GLY A 481 -13.93 5.51 1.83
CA GLY A 481 -12.48 5.44 1.63
C GLY A 481 -12.11 4.77 0.31
N SER A 482 -11.07 5.26 -0.35
CA SER A 482 -10.51 4.58 -1.53
C SER A 482 -9.83 3.26 -1.15
N ILE A 483 -9.77 2.32 -2.10
CA ILE A 483 -9.02 1.08 -1.96
C ILE A 483 -7.88 1.09 -2.97
N HIS A 484 -6.65 0.94 -2.48
CA HIS A 484 -5.45 0.87 -3.31
C HIS A 484 -4.72 -0.45 -3.08
N ILE A 485 -4.52 -1.23 -4.14
CA ILE A 485 -3.79 -2.49 -4.11
C ILE A 485 -2.61 -2.39 -5.07
N THR A 486 -1.41 -2.55 -4.51
CA THR A 486 -0.16 -2.63 -5.26
C THR A 486 0.39 -4.04 -5.12
N GLY A 487 0.48 -4.76 -6.23
CA GLY A 487 0.96 -6.13 -6.26
C GLY A 487 2.13 -6.28 -7.21
N ILE A 488 3.25 -6.77 -6.70
CA ILE A 488 4.48 -6.97 -7.47
C ILE A 488 4.82 -8.47 -7.39
N SER A 489 4.80 -9.18 -8.51
CA SER A 489 5.33 -10.55 -8.59
C SER A 489 6.87 -10.55 -8.64
N ASP A 490 7.50 -11.68 -8.35
CA ASP A 490 8.94 -11.82 -8.60
C ASP A 490 9.25 -11.85 -10.12
N SER A 491 10.46 -11.43 -10.49
CA SER A 491 10.85 -11.16 -11.89
C SER A 491 11.19 -12.40 -12.73
N GLU A 492 11.07 -13.61 -12.17
CA GLU A 492 11.34 -14.86 -12.88
C GLU A 492 10.03 -15.38 -13.48
N ALA A 493 9.90 -15.25 -14.79
CA ALA A 493 8.71 -15.47 -15.62
C ALA A 493 8.12 -16.89 -15.57
N SER A 494 7.55 -17.29 -14.44
CA SER A 494 6.53 -18.33 -14.39
C SER A 494 5.17 -17.68 -14.63
N ALA A 495 4.41 -18.17 -15.62
CA ALA A 495 3.06 -17.67 -15.96
C ALA A 495 2.03 -17.78 -14.83
N THR A 496 2.42 -18.31 -13.67
CA THR A 496 1.58 -18.44 -12.46
C THR A 496 1.85 -17.35 -11.42
N ASN A 497 2.93 -16.58 -11.56
CA ASN A 497 3.28 -15.52 -10.63
C ASN A 497 2.55 -14.24 -11.07
N ILE A 498 1.52 -13.88 -10.31
CA ILE A 498 0.66 -12.72 -10.61
C ILE A 498 0.85 -11.65 -9.54
N GLY A 499 1.07 -10.40 -9.93
CA GLY A 499 1.22 -9.28 -9.00
C GLY A 499 -0.04 -9.11 -8.17
N ILE A 500 -1.22 -9.04 -8.78
CA ILE A 500 -2.52 -9.01 -8.07
C ILE A 500 -3.41 -10.16 -8.53
N SER A 501 -3.75 -11.05 -7.59
CA SER A 501 -4.62 -12.21 -7.79
C SER A 501 -5.87 -12.10 -6.91
N LEU A 502 -7.03 -11.81 -7.51
CA LEU A 502 -8.33 -11.73 -6.84
C LEU A 502 -9.12 -13.01 -7.16
N ARG A 503 -9.44 -13.85 -6.15
CA ARG A 503 -10.00 -15.19 -6.39
C ARG A 503 -11.22 -15.50 -5.53
N ALA A 504 -12.33 -15.89 -6.14
CA ALA A 504 -13.47 -16.39 -5.41
C ALA A 504 -13.39 -17.92 -5.21
N LEU A 505 -12.70 -18.37 -4.16
CA LEU A 505 -12.71 -19.78 -3.76
C LEU A 505 -13.80 -20.13 -2.74
N PHE A 506 -14.44 -19.13 -2.13
CA PHE A 506 -15.49 -19.29 -1.12
C PHE A 506 -16.85 -18.81 -1.64
N PHE A 507 -17.94 -19.40 -1.13
CA PHE A 507 -19.31 -19.01 -1.48
C PHE A 507 -20.03 -18.39 -0.25
N PRO A 508 -20.56 -17.15 -0.35
CA PRO A 508 -20.53 -16.26 -1.51
C PRO A 508 -19.10 -15.74 -1.83
N PRO A 509 -18.82 -15.41 -3.10
CA PRO A 509 -17.52 -14.88 -3.50
C PRO A 509 -17.15 -13.62 -2.71
N GLY A 510 -15.86 -13.44 -2.42
CA GLY A 510 -15.34 -12.15 -1.99
C GLY A 510 -15.62 -11.06 -3.03
N LYS A 511 -15.64 -9.81 -2.60
CA LYS A 511 -15.79 -8.63 -3.47
C LYS A 511 -14.83 -7.52 -3.08
N LEU A 512 -14.35 -6.78 -4.06
CA LEU A 512 -13.59 -5.55 -3.87
C LEU A 512 -14.54 -4.38 -4.14
N ARG A 513 -14.89 -3.58 -3.12
CA ARG A 513 -16.01 -2.64 -3.26
C ARG A 513 -15.85 -1.32 -2.49
N THR A 514 -16.19 -0.23 -3.16
CA THR A 514 -16.45 1.09 -2.59
C THR A 514 -17.87 1.58 -2.93
N THR A 515 -18.45 2.46 -2.11
CA THR A 515 -19.85 2.93 -2.32
C THR A 515 -20.08 4.43 -2.20
N GLY A 516 -19.11 5.16 -1.65
CA GLY A 516 -19.19 6.59 -1.41
C GLY A 516 -18.61 7.41 -2.56
N PRO A 517 -18.93 8.71 -2.60
CA PRO A 517 -18.51 9.60 -3.68
C PRO A 517 -17.00 9.81 -3.69
N GLY A 518 -16.38 9.56 -4.84
CA GLY A 518 -14.92 9.71 -5.05
C GLY A 518 -14.07 8.61 -4.38
N ALA A 519 -14.70 7.56 -3.85
CA ALA A 519 -14.02 6.41 -3.28
C ALA A 519 -13.52 5.48 -4.40
N ASP A 520 -12.39 5.84 -5.02
CA ASP A 520 -11.79 5.06 -6.11
C ASP A 520 -11.26 3.68 -5.66
N ILE A 521 -11.25 2.73 -6.60
CA ILE A 521 -10.49 1.48 -6.49
C ILE A 521 -9.31 1.55 -7.47
N ARG A 522 -8.08 1.39 -6.99
CA ARG A 522 -6.87 1.43 -7.81
C ARG A 522 -6.05 0.15 -7.68
N LEU A 523 -5.78 -0.49 -8.80
CA LEU A 523 -4.97 -1.70 -8.95
C LEU A 523 -3.69 -1.35 -9.71
N THR A 524 -2.54 -1.45 -9.04
CA THR A 524 -1.22 -1.15 -9.62
C THR A 524 -0.40 -2.43 -9.67
N THR A 525 -0.19 -2.97 -10.87
CA THR A 525 0.50 -4.25 -11.09
C THR A 525 0.94 -4.43 -12.53
N ASP A 526 1.98 -5.22 -12.76
CA ASP A 526 2.38 -5.64 -14.12
C ASP A 526 1.69 -6.93 -14.58
N SER A 527 0.99 -7.63 -13.67
CA SER A 527 0.17 -8.79 -13.97
C SER A 527 -1.05 -8.88 -13.06
N LEU A 528 -2.22 -9.07 -13.66
CA LEU A 528 -3.52 -9.08 -12.99
C LEU A 528 -4.24 -10.41 -13.27
N ASN A 529 -4.92 -10.93 -12.27
CA ASN A 529 -5.84 -12.06 -12.41
C ASN A 529 -7.10 -11.80 -11.56
N ILE A 530 -8.24 -11.59 -12.20
CA ILE A 530 -9.54 -11.44 -11.52
C ILE A 530 -10.44 -12.65 -11.82
N LEU A 531 -10.53 -13.57 -10.86
CA LEU A 531 -11.30 -14.79 -10.99
C LEU A 531 -12.56 -14.76 -10.14
N LEU A 532 -13.69 -14.38 -10.76
CA LEU A 532 -15.04 -14.39 -10.18
C LEU A 532 -15.22 -13.48 -8.94
N VAL A 533 -14.36 -12.46 -8.79
CA VAL A 533 -14.44 -11.44 -7.74
C VAL A 533 -14.93 -10.13 -8.36
N PRO A 534 -16.14 -9.63 -8.01
CA PRO A 534 -16.58 -8.33 -8.49
C PRO A 534 -15.69 -7.20 -7.95
N VAL A 535 -15.28 -6.28 -8.84
CA VAL A 535 -14.56 -5.05 -8.52
C VAL A 535 -15.50 -3.88 -8.75
N GLN A 536 -15.98 -3.24 -7.68
CA GLN A 536 -17.17 -2.39 -7.73
C GLN A 536 -16.94 -1.04 -7.05
N ALA A 537 -16.74 0.01 -7.86
CA ALA A 537 -16.82 1.40 -7.41
C ALA A 537 -18.23 1.93 -7.73
N LEU A 538 -19.17 1.78 -6.79
CA LEU A 538 -20.61 1.89 -7.09
C LEU A 538 -21.15 3.32 -7.19
N ASP A 539 -20.41 4.32 -6.70
CA ASP A 539 -20.82 5.71 -6.87
C ASP A 539 -20.47 6.20 -8.28
N PRO A 540 -21.36 6.93 -8.99
CA PRO A 540 -21.11 7.40 -10.36
C PRO A 540 -19.89 8.31 -10.52
N THR A 541 -19.40 8.94 -9.45
CA THR A 541 -18.19 9.79 -9.50
C THR A 541 -16.91 9.03 -9.12
N SER A 542 -17.02 7.75 -8.76
CA SER A 542 -15.89 6.91 -8.34
C SER A 542 -15.36 6.09 -9.52
N ARG A 543 -14.07 5.79 -9.48
CA ARG A 543 -13.35 5.17 -10.60
C ARG A 543 -12.78 3.81 -10.21
N VAL A 544 -12.65 2.94 -11.20
CA VAL A 544 -11.76 1.77 -11.13
C VAL A 544 -10.57 2.05 -12.01
N ILE A 545 -9.38 2.08 -11.42
CA ILE A 545 -8.11 2.44 -12.07
C ILE A 545 -7.25 1.19 -12.14
N ILE A 546 -6.81 0.80 -13.33
CA ILE A 546 -5.87 -0.30 -13.55
C ILE A 546 -4.65 0.23 -14.30
N GLU A 547 -3.48 0.08 -13.69
CA GLU A 547 -2.24 0.63 -14.24
C GLU A 547 -1.05 -0.31 -13.98
N ASN A 548 -0.01 -0.18 -14.80
CA ASN A 548 1.25 -0.88 -14.59
C ASN A 548 1.97 -0.36 -13.35
N TYR A 549 2.73 -1.25 -12.72
CA TYR A 549 3.69 -0.86 -11.70
C TYR A 549 5.00 -0.37 -12.34
N SER A 550 5.49 -1.08 -13.36
CA SER A 550 6.71 -0.76 -14.09
C SER A 550 6.43 0.20 -15.25
N SER A 551 7.35 1.14 -15.48
CA SER A 551 7.27 2.04 -16.63
C SER A 551 7.49 1.30 -17.96
N ASP A 552 6.92 1.83 -19.04
CA ASP A 552 7.04 1.34 -20.41
C ASP A 552 6.51 -0.10 -20.63
N VAL A 553 5.79 -0.67 -19.67
CA VAL A 553 5.11 -1.96 -19.84
C VAL A 553 3.80 -1.75 -20.61
N PRO A 554 3.59 -2.45 -21.74
CA PRO A 554 2.35 -2.31 -22.51
C PRO A 554 1.14 -2.86 -21.75
N ILE A 555 -0.05 -2.33 -22.04
CA ILE A 555 -1.33 -2.84 -21.56
C ILE A 555 -2.14 -3.35 -22.75
N SER A 556 -2.61 -4.59 -22.67
CA SER A 556 -3.50 -5.17 -23.67
C SER A 556 -4.83 -5.55 -23.02
N LEU A 557 -5.92 -4.93 -23.48
CA LEU A 557 -7.26 -5.36 -23.14
C LEU A 557 -7.71 -6.37 -24.21
N TYR A 558 -8.17 -7.55 -23.78
CA TYR A 558 -8.77 -8.59 -24.61
C TYR A 558 -7.83 -9.37 -25.55
N ALA A 559 -6.51 -9.25 -25.39
CA ALA A 559 -5.55 -10.06 -26.15
C ALA A 559 -5.03 -11.23 -25.28
N SER A 560 -4.88 -12.42 -25.88
CA SER A 560 -4.14 -13.52 -25.25
C SER A 560 -2.74 -13.61 -25.87
N GLY A 561 -1.69 -13.40 -25.08
CA GLY A 561 -0.34 -13.83 -25.44
C GLY A 561 0.55 -12.81 -26.17
N THR A 562 0.45 -11.53 -25.85
CA THR A 562 1.55 -10.56 -26.03
C THR A 562 2.62 -10.80 -24.94
N PRO A 563 3.81 -11.32 -25.27
CA PRO A 563 4.82 -11.59 -24.25
C PRO A 563 5.36 -10.26 -23.66
N GLY A 564 5.11 -10.02 -22.37
CA GLY A 564 5.77 -8.95 -21.60
C GLY A 564 4.94 -7.72 -21.25
N GLY A 565 3.59 -7.77 -21.31
CA GLY A 565 2.69 -6.68 -20.92
C GLY A 565 1.65 -7.07 -19.86
N LEU A 566 0.92 -6.08 -19.33
CA LEU A 566 -0.27 -6.28 -18.49
C LEU A 566 -1.45 -6.67 -19.39
N GLU A 567 -1.89 -7.92 -19.30
CA GLU A 567 -3.04 -8.43 -20.05
C GLU A 567 -4.29 -8.46 -19.16
N ILE A 568 -5.41 -7.96 -19.70
CA ILE A 568 -6.70 -8.01 -19.01
C ILE A 568 -7.73 -8.64 -19.96
N SER A 569 -8.26 -9.79 -19.59
CA SER A 569 -9.22 -10.55 -20.39
C SER A 569 -10.65 -10.00 -20.31
N SER A 570 -11.52 -10.44 -21.23
CA SER A 570 -12.95 -10.11 -21.17
C SER A 570 -13.61 -10.54 -19.88
N THR A 571 -13.30 -11.75 -19.42
CA THR A 571 -13.89 -12.29 -18.20
C THR A 571 -13.52 -11.52 -16.95
N GLU A 572 -12.39 -10.80 -16.97
CA GLU A 572 -11.95 -9.96 -15.87
C GLU A 572 -12.61 -8.58 -15.92
N LEU A 573 -12.70 -7.99 -17.12
CA LEU A 573 -13.36 -6.70 -17.32
C LEU A 573 -14.88 -6.78 -17.08
N ASP A 574 -15.53 -7.91 -17.40
CA ASP A 574 -16.93 -8.18 -17.10
C ASP A 574 -17.24 -8.20 -15.58
N LEU A 575 -16.21 -8.28 -14.72
CA LEU A 575 -16.36 -8.24 -13.26
C LEU A 575 -16.24 -6.82 -12.69
N ILE A 576 -15.98 -5.82 -13.54
CA ILE A 576 -15.79 -4.43 -13.12
C ILE A 576 -17.10 -3.65 -13.23
N THR A 577 -17.49 -3.00 -12.13
CA THR A 577 -18.54 -1.98 -12.09
C THR A 577 -17.91 -0.67 -11.62
N ALA A 578 -18.10 0.42 -12.37
CA ALA A 578 -17.48 1.71 -12.04
C ALA A 578 -18.30 2.90 -12.54
N GLY A 579 -18.11 4.08 -11.94
CA GLY A 579 -18.42 5.33 -12.64
C GLY A 579 -17.57 5.44 -13.90
N THR A 580 -16.25 5.49 -13.74
CA THR A 580 -15.30 5.48 -14.86
C THR A 580 -14.29 4.36 -14.73
N LEU A 581 -14.05 3.61 -15.82
CA LEU A 581 -12.91 2.70 -15.92
C LEU A 581 -11.72 3.49 -16.46
N VAL A 582 -10.60 3.44 -15.73
CA VAL A 582 -9.35 4.08 -16.12
C VAL A 582 -8.30 3.01 -16.38
N ILE A 583 -7.68 3.06 -17.56
CA ILE A 583 -6.63 2.14 -17.98
C ILE A 583 -5.33 2.93 -18.22
N GLY A 584 -4.25 2.48 -17.60
CA GLY A 584 -2.93 3.10 -17.70
C GLY A 584 -2.73 4.27 -16.73
N ASN A 585 -1.50 4.81 -16.74
CA ASN A 585 -1.08 5.81 -15.77
C ASN A 585 -1.20 7.24 -16.32
N ALA A 586 -1.95 8.11 -15.64
CA ALA A 586 -2.16 9.51 -16.02
C ALA A 586 -0.88 10.37 -16.06
N ALA A 587 0.22 9.90 -15.45
CA ALA A 587 1.55 10.47 -15.57
C ALA A 587 2.28 10.09 -16.88
N LEU A 588 1.61 9.35 -17.77
CA LEU A 588 2.11 8.89 -19.07
C LEU A 588 3.36 8.00 -18.94
N THR A 589 3.33 7.04 -18.00
CA THR A 589 4.43 6.09 -17.77
C THR A 589 4.15 4.67 -18.26
N SER A 590 2.92 4.38 -18.70
CA SER A 590 2.57 3.08 -19.30
C SER A 590 3.18 2.95 -20.71
N GLY A 591 3.46 1.73 -21.15
CA GLY A 591 3.80 1.48 -22.56
C GLY A 591 2.56 1.57 -23.47
N ASP A 592 2.63 0.97 -24.65
CA ASP A 592 1.49 0.95 -25.59
C ASP A 592 0.22 0.39 -24.93
N VAL A 593 -0.92 1.03 -25.16
CA VAL A 593 -2.23 0.53 -24.73
C VAL A 593 -3.05 0.10 -25.94
N THR A 594 -3.40 -1.17 -26.01
CA THR A 594 -4.19 -1.73 -27.11
C THR A 594 -5.50 -2.34 -26.60
N ILE A 595 -6.61 -2.02 -27.25
CA ILE A 595 -7.94 -2.54 -26.93
C ILE A 595 -8.42 -3.39 -28.10
N THR A 596 -8.36 -4.72 -27.98
CA THR A 596 -8.69 -5.64 -29.11
C THR A 596 -10.10 -6.22 -29.07
N ALA A 597 -10.87 -5.95 -28.02
CA ALA A 597 -12.30 -6.20 -28.00
C ALA A 597 -13.02 -5.21 -27.08
N SER A 598 -14.34 -5.08 -27.26
CA SER A 598 -15.16 -4.11 -26.53
C SER A 598 -15.24 -4.49 -25.06
N PRO A 599 -14.98 -3.56 -24.12
CA PRO A 599 -15.44 -3.72 -22.76
C PRO A 599 -16.96 -3.72 -22.66
N ASP A 600 -17.48 -4.50 -21.69
CA ASP A 600 -18.89 -4.42 -21.30
C ASP A 600 -19.15 -3.12 -20.55
N MET A 601 -19.50 -2.10 -21.33
CA MET A 601 -19.88 -0.77 -20.84
C MET A 601 -21.33 -0.73 -20.31
N SER A 602 -21.96 -1.87 -20.01
CA SER A 602 -23.24 -1.90 -19.27
C SER A 602 -23.07 -1.73 -17.75
N GLN A 603 -21.85 -1.95 -17.25
CA GLN A 603 -21.49 -1.86 -15.84
C GLN A 603 -20.60 -0.64 -15.52
N VAL A 604 -20.17 0.09 -16.55
CA VAL A 604 -19.25 1.24 -16.46
C VAL A 604 -19.89 2.43 -17.18
N ASN A 605 -19.85 3.62 -16.59
CA ASN A 605 -20.40 4.79 -17.27
C ASN A 605 -19.43 5.28 -18.36
N GLY A 606 -18.16 5.57 -18.05
CA GLY A 606 -17.17 6.12 -18.98
C GLY A 606 -15.81 5.39 -19.00
N LEU A 607 -14.95 5.75 -19.97
CA LEU A 607 -13.63 5.14 -20.18
C LEU A 607 -12.54 6.21 -20.31
N GLU A 608 -11.48 6.11 -19.52
CA GLU A 608 -10.26 6.89 -19.69
C GLU A 608 -9.07 5.96 -19.97
N VAL A 609 -8.25 6.32 -20.96
CA VAL A 609 -7.07 5.54 -21.36
C VAL A 609 -5.86 6.45 -21.40
N TYR A 610 -4.80 6.07 -20.69
CA TYR A 610 -3.55 6.82 -20.59
C TYR A 610 -2.37 5.97 -21.05
N SER A 611 -1.51 6.53 -21.90
CA SER A 611 -0.32 5.85 -22.42
C SER A 611 0.88 6.78 -22.50
N GLY A 612 2.05 6.30 -22.06
CA GLY A 612 3.34 6.94 -22.32
C GLY A 612 3.90 6.63 -23.72
N ALA A 613 3.20 5.79 -24.49
CA ALA A 613 3.47 5.50 -25.89
C ALA A 613 2.17 5.66 -26.70
N ASN A 614 1.77 4.66 -27.48
CA ASN A 614 0.59 4.75 -28.33
C ASN A 614 -0.69 4.22 -27.65
N ILE A 615 -1.85 4.61 -28.18
CA ILE A 615 -3.16 4.03 -27.88
C ILE A 615 -3.80 3.53 -29.18
N SER A 616 -4.22 2.26 -29.23
CA SER A 616 -4.96 1.68 -30.37
C SER A 616 -6.30 1.08 -29.91
N PHE A 617 -7.38 1.55 -30.52
CA PHE A 617 -8.73 1.02 -30.37
C PHE A 617 -9.04 0.06 -31.54
N ASP A 618 -8.71 -1.22 -31.37
CA ASP A 618 -9.09 -2.33 -32.26
C ASP A 618 -10.38 -2.99 -31.78
N ALA A 619 -11.35 -2.20 -31.36
CA ALA A 619 -12.63 -2.64 -30.85
C ALA A 619 -13.69 -1.56 -31.01
N ASP A 620 -14.96 -1.97 -31.09
CA ASP A 620 -16.06 -1.06 -30.82
C ASP A 620 -16.10 -0.72 -29.33
N ILE A 621 -16.44 0.52 -28.98
CA ILE A 621 -16.69 0.96 -27.59
C ILE A 621 -18.04 1.65 -27.56
N ASP A 622 -18.92 1.27 -26.63
CA ASP A 622 -20.25 1.86 -26.49
C ASP A 622 -20.53 2.28 -25.03
N SER A 623 -20.23 3.53 -24.67
CA SER A 623 -20.48 4.09 -23.34
C SER A 623 -21.87 4.75 -23.21
N SER A 624 -22.81 4.47 -24.11
CA SER A 624 -24.14 5.12 -24.13
C SER A 624 -24.92 4.98 -22.82
N ASN A 625 -24.73 3.90 -22.06
CA ASN A 625 -25.38 3.71 -20.76
C ASN A 625 -24.98 4.76 -19.72
N GLY A 626 -23.80 5.37 -19.86
CA GLY A 626 -23.30 6.42 -18.97
C GLY A 626 -23.97 7.78 -19.17
N GLY A 627 -24.74 7.96 -20.25
CA GLY A 627 -25.32 9.26 -20.60
C GLY A 627 -24.25 10.34 -20.72
N THR A 628 -24.47 11.49 -20.06
CA THR A 628 -23.50 12.60 -19.98
C THR A 628 -22.26 12.29 -19.12
N SER A 629 -22.23 11.16 -18.43
CA SER A 629 -21.04 10.67 -17.72
C SER A 629 -20.32 9.59 -18.52
N GLY A 630 -20.81 9.25 -19.72
CA GLY A 630 -20.23 8.25 -20.60
C GLY A 630 -19.10 8.75 -21.47
N ASP A 631 -18.21 9.54 -20.90
CA ASP A 631 -17.09 10.14 -21.62
C ASP A 631 -16.08 9.07 -22.03
N ILE A 632 -15.44 9.27 -23.19
CA ILE A 632 -14.29 8.49 -23.66
C ILE A 632 -13.11 9.44 -23.81
N LEU A 633 -12.08 9.24 -22.99
CA LEU A 633 -10.81 9.97 -23.07
C LEU A 633 -9.68 9.02 -23.47
N ALA A 634 -8.92 9.39 -24.49
CA ALA A 634 -7.62 8.79 -24.79
C ALA A 634 -6.56 9.86 -24.71
N LYS A 635 -5.58 9.69 -23.82
CA LYS A 635 -4.44 10.60 -23.64
C LYS A 635 -3.13 9.84 -23.78
N ALA A 636 -2.37 10.17 -24.82
CA ALA A 636 -1.13 9.52 -25.18
C ALA A 636 0.01 10.53 -25.30
N ALA A 637 1.23 10.14 -24.90
CA ALA A 637 2.43 10.82 -25.38
C ALA A 637 2.57 10.59 -26.89
N GLY A 638 2.38 9.35 -27.35
CA GLY A 638 2.45 8.97 -28.75
C GLY A 638 1.13 9.09 -29.53
N ASN A 639 0.95 8.18 -30.48
CA ASN A 639 -0.18 8.19 -31.41
C ASN A 639 -1.47 7.64 -30.78
N ILE A 640 -2.62 8.12 -31.24
CA ILE A 640 -3.94 7.58 -30.92
C ILE A 640 -4.61 7.10 -32.21
N ARG A 641 -5.05 5.85 -32.25
CA ARG A 641 -5.64 5.25 -33.45
C ARG A 641 -6.95 4.55 -33.18
N LEU A 642 -7.99 4.88 -33.94
CA LEU A 642 -9.19 4.07 -34.07
C LEU A 642 -9.05 3.20 -35.32
N GLU A 643 -8.96 1.89 -35.12
CA GLU A 643 -8.74 0.90 -36.17
C GLU A 643 -9.88 0.85 -37.19
N ALA A 644 -9.62 0.26 -38.35
CA ALA A 644 -10.62 0.05 -39.39
C ALA A 644 -11.83 -0.72 -38.90
N THR A 645 -13.01 -0.30 -39.35
CA THR A 645 -14.31 -0.94 -39.10
C THR A 645 -14.73 -0.96 -37.63
N ARG A 646 -14.26 0.01 -36.85
CA ARG A 646 -14.61 0.19 -35.44
C ARG A 646 -15.49 1.41 -35.22
N SER A 647 -16.07 1.47 -34.03
CA SER A 647 -16.95 2.56 -33.64
C SER A 647 -16.75 2.95 -32.18
N LEU A 648 -16.84 4.26 -31.90
CA LEU A 648 -17.00 4.78 -30.54
C LEU A 648 -18.37 5.43 -30.44
N THR A 649 -19.20 4.95 -29.52
CA THR A 649 -20.56 5.44 -29.34
C THR A 649 -20.76 5.90 -27.90
N THR A 650 -21.34 7.09 -27.71
CA THR A 650 -21.76 7.63 -26.41
C THR A 650 -23.16 8.23 -26.55
N ASP A 651 -23.84 8.53 -25.42
CA ASP A 651 -25.15 9.19 -25.39
C ASP A 651 -25.11 10.48 -24.54
N GLY A 652 -24.46 11.50 -25.06
CA GLY A 652 -24.24 12.79 -24.39
C GLY A 652 -22.87 12.93 -23.73
N GLY A 653 -22.09 11.85 -23.62
CA GLY A 653 -20.71 11.87 -23.13
C GLY A 653 -19.72 12.33 -24.20
N ASP A 654 -18.66 13.01 -23.80
CA ASP A 654 -17.65 13.57 -24.72
C ASP A 654 -16.67 12.50 -25.22
N VAL A 655 -16.17 12.65 -26.45
CA VAL A 655 -15.04 11.86 -26.98
C VAL A 655 -13.85 12.78 -27.18
N THR A 656 -12.80 12.57 -26.39
CA THR A 656 -11.59 13.39 -26.40
C THR A 656 -10.37 12.54 -26.71
N PHE A 657 -9.66 12.87 -27.79
CA PHE A 657 -8.35 12.31 -28.11
C PHE A 657 -7.28 13.40 -27.94
N TRP A 658 -6.28 13.10 -27.11
CA TRP A 658 -5.18 13.97 -26.72
C TRP A 658 -3.85 13.25 -26.99
N SER A 659 -3.29 13.39 -28.19
CA SER A 659 -1.95 12.88 -28.54
C SER A 659 -0.85 13.91 -28.27
N ASP A 660 0.43 13.55 -28.36
CA ASP A 660 1.57 14.48 -28.13
C ASP A 660 1.43 15.21 -26.78
N ALA A 661 0.91 14.51 -25.76
CA ALA A 661 0.55 15.12 -24.49
C ALA A 661 1.77 15.57 -23.66
N ASP A 662 2.95 15.08 -24.01
CA ASP A 662 4.26 15.46 -23.50
C ASP A 662 4.96 16.54 -24.35
N ALA A 663 4.35 16.93 -25.49
CA ALA A 663 4.81 17.98 -26.39
C ALA A 663 6.21 17.74 -26.98
N ASP A 664 6.52 16.48 -27.31
CA ASP A 664 7.76 16.09 -27.97
C ASP A 664 7.67 16.15 -29.52
N ASN A 665 6.48 16.47 -30.03
CA ASN A 665 6.09 16.58 -31.43
C ASN A 665 5.87 15.23 -32.16
N ASP A 666 5.61 14.13 -31.43
CA ASP A 666 5.36 12.81 -32.01
C ASP A 666 4.07 12.14 -31.49
N GLY A 667 2.92 12.66 -31.93
CA GLY A 667 1.61 12.11 -31.63
C GLY A 667 0.54 12.46 -32.67
N THR A 668 0.27 11.51 -33.56
CA THR A 668 -0.82 11.54 -34.56
C THR A 668 -2.13 11.04 -33.96
N ILE A 669 -3.25 11.64 -34.36
CA ILE A 669 -4.60 11.06 -34.19
C ILE A 669 -5.09 10.50 -35.52
N ALA A 670 -5.40 9.21 -35.59
CA ALA A 670 -5.86 8.55 -36.81
C ALA A 670 -7.21 7.83 -36.64
N ILE A 671 -8.20 8.21 -37.45
CA ILE A 671 -9.50 7.54 -37.56
C ILE A 671 -9.63 6.97 -38.97
N ILE A 672 -9.73 5.64 -39.08
CA ILE A 672 -9.66 4.95 -40.37
C ILE A 672 -10.91 4.10 -40.52
N GLN A 673 -11.71 4.30 -41.56
CA GLN A 673 -12.85 3.44 -41.92
C GLN A 673 -13.81 3.13 -40.74
N SER A 674 -14.06 4.14 -39.91
CA SER A 674 -14.66 3.98 -38.57
C SER A 674 -15.60 5.13 -38.24
N ALA A 675 -16.38 4.98 -37.17
CA ALA A 675 -17.38 5.96 -36.77
C ALA A 675 -17.20 6.41 -35.32
N ILE A 676 -17.48 7.67 -35.03
CA ILE A 676 -17.59 8.22 -33.68
C ILE A 676 -18.91 8.97 -33.59
N SER A 677 -19.78 8.56 -32.67
CA SER A 677 -21.10 9.15 -32.49
C SER A 677 -21.37 9.39 -31.01
N THR A 678 -21.63 10.64 -30.61
CA THR A 678 -21.81 10.98 -29.18
C THR A 678 -23.23 11.39 -28.82
N ASN A 679 -24.13 11.51 -29.79
CA ASN A 679 -25.53 11.92 -29.62
C ASN A 679 -25.74 13.17 -28.72
N GLY A 680 -24.78 14.10 -28.67
CA GLY A 680 -24.86 15.32 -27.85
C GLY A 680 -23.67 15.61 -26.95
N GLY A 681 -22.63 14.77 -26.94
CA GLY A 681 -21.31 15.11 -26.37
C GLY A 681 -20.36 15.69 -27.40
N ASN A 682 -19.34 16.44 -26.97
CA ASN A 682 -18.34 17.02 -27.87
C ASN A 682 -17.42 15.94 -28.45
N ILE A 683 -16.91 16.18 -29.66
CA ILE A 683 -15.78 15.44 -30.22
C ILE A 683 -14.58 16.38 -30.28
N LEU A 684 -13.52 16.10 -29.53
CA LEU A 684 -12.34 16.95 -29.43
C LEU A 684 -11.06 16.16 -29.73
N PHE A 685 -10.42 16.46 -30.86
CA PHE A 685 -9.10 15.94 -31.22
C PHE A 685 -8.08 17.07 -31.18
N SER A 686 -7.09 16.93 -30.31
CA SER A 686 -6.07 17.93 -30.06
C SER A 686 -4.80 17.26 -29.50
N GLY A 687 -3.83 18.04 -29.07
CA GLY A 687 -2.60 17.52 -28.50
C GLY A 687 -1.77 18.57 -27.79
N GLY A 688 -0.47 18.30 -27.59
CA GLY A 688 0.45 19.18 -26.87
C GLY A 688 0.20 19.18 -25.36
N SER A 689 0.85 20.09 -24.62
CA SER A 689 0.71 20.16 -23.16
C SER A 689 -0.62 20.77 -22.65
N ASP A 690 -1.42 21.39 -23.51
CA ASP A 690 -2.73 21.98 -23.19
C ASP A 690 -3.74 21.64 -24.28
N LEU A 691 -4.74 20.84 -23.92
CA LEU A 691 -5.80 20.37 -24.82
C LEU A 691 -6.56 21.51 -25.52
N ALA A 692 -6.74 22.67 -24.86
CA ALA A 692 -7.53 23.78 -25.38
C ALA A 692 -6.79 24.59 -26.46
N THR A 693 -5.46 24.64 -26.39
CA THR A 693 -4.64 25.51 -27.24
C THR A 693 -3.61 24.78 -28.11
N GLY A 694 -3.23 23.56 -27.72
CA GLY A 694 -2.27 22.72 -28.42
C GLY A 694 -2.84 22.06 -29.68
N PHE A 695 -2.04 21.13 -30.22
CA PHE A 695 -2.28 20.44 -31.47
C PHE A 695 -1.80 19.00 -31.36
N ALA A 696 -2.54 18.08 -31.99
CA ALA A 696 -1.98 16.76 -32.28
C ALA A 696 -0.88 16.98 -33.32
N THR A 697 0.36 16.61 -32.97
CA THR A 697 1.55 17.00 -33.72
C THR A 697 2.31 15.77 -34.16
N HIS A 698 2.65 15.65 -35.44
CA HIS A 698 3.52 14.59 -35.90
C HIS A 698 4.77 15.15 -36.57
N MET A 699 5.92 14.55 -36.29
CA MET A 699 7.20 14.85 -36.94
C MET A 699 7.59 13.73 -37.90
N ALA A 700 7.39 13.94 -39.20
CA ALA A 700 7.73 12.93 -40.20
C ALA A 700 9.25 12.64 -40.21
N THR A 701 9.62 11.37 -40.01
CA THR A 701 11.02 10.89 -39.96
C THR A 701 11.51 10.27 -41.28
N GLY A 702 10.62 10.11 -42.26
CA GLY A 702 10.88 9.51 -43.57
C GLY A 702 11.11 10.52 -44.70
N VAL A 703 11.50 10.02 -45.88
CA VAL A 703 11.56 10.78 -47.14
C VAL A 703 10.66 10.04 -48.15
N GLY A 704 9.37 9.95 -47.85
CA GLY A 704 8.39 9.28 -48.69
C GLY A 704 7.83 10.20 -49.76
N GLY A 705 8.53 10.35 -50.89
CA GLY A 705 8.02 11.13 -52.02
C GLY A 705 6.71 10.53 -52.58
N GLY A 706 5.61 11.26 -52.45
CA GLY A 706 4.38 11.03 -53.22
C GLY A 706 3.11 10.96 -52.38
N ASN A 707 2.00 11.32 -53.03
CA ASN A 707 0.62 11.44 -52.55
C ASN A 707 -0.03 10.09 -52.08
N SER A 708 0.75 9.20 -51.47
CA SER A 708 0.33 7.92 -50.90
C SER A 708 -0.03 8.12 -49.43
N ILE A 709 -1.27 7.82 -49.07
CA ILE A 709 -1.70 7.83 -47.66
C ILE A 709 -1.10 6.58 -47.01
N ASN A 710 -0.05 6.75 -46.21
CA ASN A 710 0.41 5.70 -45.32
C ASN A 710 -0.50 5.68 -44.09
N THR A 711 -1.37 4.69 -43.99
CA THR A 711 -2.27 4.53 -42.84
C THR A 711 -1.60 3.90 -41.63
N ALA A 712 -0.41 3.32 -41.80
CA ALA A 712 0.37 2.72 -40.72
C ALA A 712 1.26 3.73 -40.00
N ASP A 713 1.68 4.79 -40.70
CA ASP A 713 2.49 5.90 -40.16
C ASP A 713 2.11 7.19 -40.90
N PRO A 714 1.04 7.88 -40.46
CA PRO A 714 0.53 9.04 -41.16
C PRO A 714 1.37 10.27 -40.84
N SER A 715 1.92 10.92 -41.87
CA SER A 715 2.58 12.24 -41.76
C SER A 715 1.59 13.39 -41.50
N TYR A 716 0.59 13.20 -40.63
CA TYR A 716 -0.45 14.19 -40.31
C TYR A 716 -0.60 14.27 -38.80
N GLY A 717 -0.77 15.47 -38.24
CA GLY A 717 -1.19 15.58 -36.85
C GLY A 717 -2.54 14.91 -36.61
N ILE A 718 -3.47 15.06 -37.56
CA ILE A 718 -4.73 14.33 -37.56
C ILE A 718 -5.03 13.74 -38.96
N LEU A 719 -5.37 12.46 -39.02
CA LEU A 719 -5.85 11.74 -40.19
C LEU A 719 -7.29 11.23 -39.97
N ILE A 720 -8.21 11.61 -40.86
CA ILE A 720 -9.59 11.09 -40.89
C ILE A 720 -9.84 10.51 -42.29
N LEU A 721 -9.87 9.18 -42.39
CA LEU A 721 -9.95 8.46 -43.66
C LEU A 721 -11.21 7.61 -43.76
N THR A 722 -12.15 7.97 -44.63
CA THR A 722 -13.43 7.28 -44.85
C THR A 722 -14.16 7.02 -43.52
N ALA A 723 -14.31 8.05 -42.69
CA ALA A 723 -14.85 7.94 -41.34
C ALA A 723 -16.05 8.87 -41.11
N ASP A 724 -16.84 8.59 -40.08
CA ASP A 724 -17.99 9.40 -39.70
C ASP A 724 -17.81 9.95 -38.28
N LEU A 725 -17.86 11.28 -38.12
CA LEU A 725 -17.86 11.95 -36.82
C LEU A 725 -19.21 12.66 -36.63
N ALA A 726 -19.96 12.30 -35.59
CA ALA A 726 -21.30 12.82 -35.33
C ALA A 726 -21.47 13.23 -33.86
N ALA A 727 -21.34 14.54 -33.58
CA ALA A 727 -21.53 15.10 -32.24
C ALA A 727 -23.01 15.39 -31.90
N GLY A 728 -23.94 15.16 -32.83
CA GLY A 728 -25.35 15.52 -32.67
C GLY A 728 -25.53 17.03 -32.49
N THR A 729 -25.95 17.45 -31.30
CA THR A 729 -26.16 18.87 -30.95
C THR A 729 -24.96 19.54 -30.28
N ALA A 730 -23.86 18.80 -30.08
CA ALA A 730 -22.63 19.30 -29.50
C ALA A 730 -21.55 19.56 -30.55
N ASP A 731 -20.40 20.08 -30.11
CA ASP A 731 -19.40 20.65 -30.98
C ASP A 731 -18.35 19.61 -31.42
N VAL A 732 -17.78 19.83 -32.61
CA VAL A 732 -16.62 19.08 -33.11
C VAL A 732 -15.44 20.03 -33.22
N THR A 733 -14.32 19.70 -32.57
CA THR A 733 -13.08 20.48 -32.63
C THR A 733 -11.91 19.60 -33.03
N LEU A 734 -11.22 19.97 -34.11
CA LEU A 734 -10.06 19.26 -34.65
C LEU A 734 -8.87 20.21 -34.74
N ARG A 735 -7.76 19.88 -34.07
CA ARG A 735 -6.54 20.69 -34.03
C ARG A 735 -5.33 19.84 -34.38
N GLY A 736 -4.88 19.92 -35.63
CA GLY A 736 -3.70 19.20 -36.11
C GLY A 736 -2.55 20.14 -36.43
N GLN A 737 -1.33 19.71 -36.11
CA GLN A 737 -0.09 20.30 -36.55
C GLN A 737 0.74 19.22 -37.24
N SER A 738 1.45 19.58 -38.29
CA SER A 738 2.47 18.68 -38.81
C SER A 738 3.82 19.38 -38.92
N LEU A 739 4.85 18.70 -38.44
CA LEU A 739 6.25 19.06 -38.58
C LEU A 739 6.89 18.13 -39.60
N GLY A 740 7.52 18.72 -40.61
CA GLY A 740 8.15 17.94 -41.68
C GLY A 740 9.67 17.99 -41.62
N THR A 741 10.29 16.90 -42.05
CA THR A 741 11.64 16.88 -42.62
C THR A 741 11.49 16.62 -44.13
N ALA A 742 11.87 17.55 -45.02
CA ALA A 742 11.97 17.37 -46.50
C ALA A 742 10.79 16.77 -47.31
N GLU A 743 9.72 16.23 -46.72
CA GLU A 743 8.64 15.49 -47.39
C GLU A 743 7.65 16.40 -48.12
N ASP A 744 7.15 15.90 -49.26
CA ASP A 744 6.04 16.48 -50.01
C ASP A 744 4.70 15.95 -49.47
N GLY A 745 3.69 16.82 -49.37
CA GLY A 745 2.31 16.45 -48.98
C GLY A 745 2.05 16.45 -47.48
N ASN A 746 2.99 16.97 -46.69
CA ASN A 746 2.87 17.06 -45.25
C ASN A 746 1.75 18.04 -44.85
N SER A 747 0.59 17.51 -44.46
CA SER A 747 -0.56 18.31 -44.07
C SER A 747 -0.79 18.22 -42.56
N ALA A 748 -1.25 19.29 -41.94
CA ALA A 748 -1.55 19.24 -40.50
C ALA A 748 -2.75 18.33 -40.22
N LEU A 749 -3.76 18.43 -41.08
CA LEU A 749 -4.97 17.64 -41.04
C LEU A 749 -5.33 17.16 -42.45
N LEU A 750 -5.49 15.85 -42.62
CA LEU A 750 -6.06 15.23 -43.80
C LEU A 750 -7.42 14.61 -43.48
N ILE A 751 -8.46 15.05 -44.20
CA ILE A 751 -9.80 14.50 -44.16
C ILE A 751 -10.15 14.00 -45.56
N GLN A 752 -10.32 12.69 -45.73
CA GLN A 752 -10.50 12.11 -47.05
C GLN A 752 -11.45 10.92 -47.07
N GLY A 753 -12.45 10.96 -47.96
CA GLY A 753 -13.26 9.78 -48.28
C GLY A 753 -12.67 8.97 -49.45
N VAL A 754 -12.52 7.66 -49.29
CA VAL A 754 -12.12 6.72 -50.36
C VAL A 754 -13.30 5.81 -50.70
N GLY A 755 -13.86 5.98 -51.90
CA GLY A 755 -15.06 5.26 -52.36
C GLY A 755 -16.35 5.85 -51.81
N THR A 756 -16.43 6.02 -50.49
CA THR A 756 -17.51 6.75 -49.79
C THR A 756 -16.98 8.05 -49.18
N PRO A 757 -17.81 9.10 -49.04
CA PRO A 757 -17.39 10.33 -48.38
C PRO A 757 -17.12 10.10 -46.89
N THR A 758 -16.17 10.84 -46.33
CA THR A 758 -16.06 11.06 -44.87
C THR A 758 -17.16 12.03 -44.44
N SER A 759 -17.86 11.79 -43.33
CA SER A 759 -18.88 12.69 -42.79
C SER A 759 -18.47 13.31 -41.47
N ILE A 760 -18.68 14.62 -41.29
CA ILE A 760 -18.48 15.33 -40.02
C ILE A 760 -19.72 16.19 -39.74
N THR A 761 -20.40 15.94 -38.62
CA THR A 761 -21.61 16.65 -38.21
C THR A 761 -21.58 17.03 -36.73
N GLY A 762 -22.17 18.19 -36.40
CA GLY A 762 -22.26 18.71 -35.04
C GLY A 762 -22.99 20.05 -35.01
N ASN A 763 -22.93 20.74 -33.87
CA ASN A 763 -23.35 22.13 -33.75
C ASN A 763 -22.28 23.06 -34.31
N ASN A 764 -21.31 23.50 -33.52
CA ASN A 764 -20.15 24.21 -34.06
C ASN A 764 -19.12 23.18 -34.52
N ILE A 765 -18.52 23.41 -35.69
CA ILE A 765 -17.40 22.60 -36.17
C ILE A 765 -16.20 23.52 -36.33
N THR A 766 -15.16 23.32 -35.51
CA THR A 766 -13.94 24.11 -35.53
C THR A 766 -12.77 23.24 -35.97
N ILE A 767 -12.09 23.66 -37.03
CA ILE A 767 -10.91 22.96 -37.55
C ILE A 767 -9.74 23.93 -37.63
N VAL A 768 -8.63 23.57 -37.00
CA VAL A 768 -7.39 24.33 -37.03
C VAL A 768 -6.26 23.43 -37.50
N GLY A 769 -5.55 23.85 -38.55
CA GLY A 769 -4.47 23.08 -39.13
C GLY A 769 -3.23 23.93 -39.39
N ILE A 770 -2.08 23.54 -38.85
CA ILE A 770 -0.79 24.22 -39.07
C ILE A 770 0.22 23.23 -39.67
N ALA A 771 0.61 23.43 -40.92
CA ALA A 771 1.77 22.73 -41.48
C ALA A 771 3.01 23.61 -41.26
N ASP A 772 4.00 23.12 -40.50
CA ASP A 772 5.23 23.84 -40.19
C ASP A 772 6.48 22.95 -40.39
N THR A 773 7.09 23.00 -41.57
CA THR A 773 8.29 22.20 -41.87
C THR A 773 9.54 22.86 -41.27
N ALA A 774 10.24 22.18 -40.37
CA ALA A 774 11.46 22.70 -39.75
C ALA A 774 12.62 22.80 -40.76
N ALA A 775 13.45 23.84 -40.62
CA ALA A 775 14.42 24.30 -41.62
C ALA A 775 15.69 23.42 -41.80
N THR A 776 15.71 22.16 -41.37
CA THR A 776 16.96 21.43 -41.06
C THR A 776 17.44 20.41 -42.09
N MET A 777 16.67 20.01 -43.12
CA MET A 777 17.14 19.04 -44.14
C MET A 777 16.66 19.31 -45.58
N ALA A 778 17.52 19.01 -46.57
CA ALA A 778 17.31 19.27 -48.00
C ALA A 778 16.12 18.51 -48.59
N GLY A 779 15.07 19.26 -48.96
CA GLY A 779 13.87 18.83 -49.69
C GLY A 779 13.01 20.04 -50.03
N ASP A 780 12.16 19.88 -51.05
CA ASP A 780 11.35 20.92 -51.71
C ASP A 780 10.13 21.30 -50.87
N GLY A 781 9.54 20.34 -50.14
CA GLY A 781 8.38 20.54 -49.28
C GLY A 781 7.13 20.98 -50.03
N GLU A 782 6.80 20.33 -51.15
CA GLU A 782 5.64 20.69 -51.97
C GLU A 782 4.32 20.17 -51.39
N PHE A 783 3.18 20.77 -51.76
CA PHE A 783 1.81 20.34 -51.37
C PHE A 783 1.49 20.33 -49.87
N ASN A 784 2.26 21.03 -49.05
CA ASN A 784 2.06 21.09 -47.60
C ASN A 784 0.85 21.97 -47.25
N ARG A 785 -0.10 21.43 -46.49
CA ARG A 785 -1.38 22.10 -46.22
C ARG A 785 -1.71 22.20 -44.76
N GLY A 786 -2.23 23.35 -44.32
CA GLY A 786 -2.83 23.43 -42.99
C GLY A 786 -3.99 22.45 -42.89
N ILE A 787 -4.97 22.58 -43.80
CA ILE A 787 -6.14 21.70 -43.87
C ILE A 787 -6.28 21.17 -45.30
N SER A 788 -6.38 19.85 -45.45
CA SER A 788 -6.64 19.18 -46.72
C SER A 788 -7.90 18.31 -46.64
N MET A 789 -8.93 18.66 -47.40
CA MET A 789 -10.22 17.96 -47.43
C MET A 789 -10.56 17.45 -48.84
N PHE A 790 -10.88 16.16 -48.95
CA PHE A 790 -11.21 15.49 -50.21
C PHE A 790 -12.41 14.55 -50.04
N ASN A 791 -13.39 14.62 -50.94
CA ASN A 791 -14.55 13.72 -50.90
C ASN A 791 -15.15 13.63 -49.48
N THR A 792 -15.48 14.78 -48.90
CA THR A 792 -15.93 14.90 -47.51
C THR A 792 -17.26 15.67 -47.46
N SER A 793 -18.15 15.30 -46.54
CA SER A 793 -19.34 16.05 -46.18
C SER A 793 -19.17 16.59 -44.76
N LEU A 794 -19.04 17.90 -44.60
CA LEU A 794 -18.92 18.58 -43.32
C LEU A 794 -20.11 19.53 -43.14
N VAL A 795 -21.01 19.22 -42.20
CA VAL A 795 -22.25 19.99 -42.02
C VAL A 795 -22.49 20.29 -40.55
N GLY A 796 -22.41 21.57 -40.19
CA GLY A 796 -22.76 22.08 -38.86
C GLY A 796 -24.21 22.56 -38.78
N SER A 797 -24.82 22.49 -37.59
CA SER A 797 -26.05 23.23 -37.27
C SER A 797 -25.77 24.62 -36.70
N GLY A 798 -24.58 24.82 -36.11
CA GLY A 798 -24.00 26.08 -35.70
C GLY A 798 -22.88 26.52 -36.65
N THR A 799 -21.92 27.30 -36.15
CA THR A 799 -20.86 27.88 -36.98
C THR A 799 -19.87 26.80 -37.43
N VAL A 800 -19.52 26.81 -38.72
CA VAL A 800 -18.42 26.01 -39.26
C VAL A 800 -17.22 26.93 -39.48
N SER A 801 -16.11 26.68 -38.78
CA SER A 801 -14.88 27.47 -38.85
C SER A 801 -13.69 26.61 -39.22
N MET A 802 -12.92 27.04 -40.23
CA MET A 802 -11.67 26.42 -40.64
C MET A 802 -10.57 27.47 -40.67
N THR A 803 -9.47 27.21 -39.97
CA THR A 803 -8.27 28.05 -39.99
C THR A 803 -7.06 27.21 -40.34
N GLY A 804 -6.50 27.41 -41.54
CA GLY A 804 -5.39 26.64 -42.05
C GLY A 804 -4.16 27.49 -42.37
N VAL A 805 -2.98 27.01 -42.00
CA VAL A 805 -1.69 27.61 -42.35
C VAL A 805 -0.83 26.57 -43.07
N GLY A 806 -0.46 26.86 -44.32
CA GLY A 806 0.46 26.02 -45.10
C GLY A 806 1.91 26.23 -44.67
N SER A 807 2.81 25.33 -45.10
CA SER A 807 4.22 25.35 -44.68
C SER A 807 5.07 26.34 -45.48
N THR A 808 6.16 26.83 -44.88
CA THR A 808 7.24 27.53 -45.61
C THR A 808 8.16 26.58 -46.38
N GLY A 809 8.20 25.29 -46.03
CA GLY A 809 9.17 24.31 -46.53
C GLY A 809 10.60 24.54 -46.05
N THR A 810 11.49 23.56 -46.24
CA THR A 810 12.91 23.72 -45.92
C THR A 810 13.56 24.75 -46.85
N GLY A 811 14.31 25.71 -46.31
CA GLY A 811 14.92 26.79 -47.10
C GLY A 811 13.91 27.76 -47.73
N GLY A 812 12.64 27.63 -47.39
CA GLY A 812 11.58 28.51 -47.86
C GLY A 812 11.10 28.22 -49.28
N LEU A 813 11.35 27.06 -49.90
CA LEU A 813 11.07 26.83 -51.34
C LEU A 813 9.80 26.03 -51.67
N ALA A 814 8.94 25.74 -50.69
CA ALA A 814 7.70 24.97 -50.88
C ALA A 814 6.84 25.51 -52.04
N SER A 815 6.40 24.62 -52.93
CA SER A 815 5.41 24.90 -54.00
C SER A 815 4.07 24.23 -53.70
N ASN A 816 2.98 24.74 -54.29
CA ASN A 816 1.61 24.21 -54.19
C ASN A 816 1.09 24.01 -52.76
N SER A 817 1.67 24.73 -51.79
CA SER A 817 1.26 24.69 -50.39
C SER A 817 0.00 25.53 -50.19
N ALA A 818 -0.89 25.12 -49.30
CA ALA A 818 -2.12 25.89 -49.04
C ALA A 818 -2.43 26.03 -47.56
N GLY A 819 -3.04 27.15 -47.16
CA GLY A 819 -3.68 27.22 -45.86
C GLY A 819 -4.79 26.19 -45.74
N VAL A 820 -5.78 26.31 -46.61
CA VAL A 820 -6.93 25.40 -46.69
C VAL A 820 -7.13 24.95 -48.13
N ARG A 821 -7.28 23.65 -48.37
CA ARG A 821 -7.68 23.09 -49.66
C ARG A 821 -8.86 22.14 -49.51
N ILE A 822 -9.93 22.41 -50.25
CA ILE A 822 -11.18 21.64 -50.23
C ILE A 822 -11.52 21.25 -51.67
N ALA A 823 -11.62 19.96 -51.95
CA ALA A 823 -11.96 19.46 -53.27
C ALA A 823 -12.96 18.29 -53.22
N ASN A 824 -13.88 18.26 -54.21
CA ASN A 824 -14.95 17.27 -54.31
C ASN A 824 -15.73 17.06 -53.00
N SER A 825 -15.92 18.12 -52.22
CA SER A 825 -16.49 18.06 -50.88
C SER A 825 -17.71 18.98 -50.76
N HIS A 826 -18.45 18.80 -49.67
CA HIS A 826 -19.58 19.62 -49.25
C HIS A 826 -19.28 20.18 -47.87
N VAL A 827 -19.31 21.50 -47.73
CA VAL A 827 -19.08 22.18 -46.47
C VAL A 827 -20.23 23.14 -46.24
N GLY A 828 -20.91 23.02 -45.11
CA GLY A 828 -21.83 24.09 -44.77
C GLY A 828 -22.38 24.13 -43.37
N SER A 829 -23.11 25.21 -43.12
CA SER A 829 -23.87 25.42 -41.91
C SER A 829 -25.36 25.55 -42.25
N THR A 830 -26.19 24.82 -41.53
CA THR A 830 -27.65 24.83 -41.69
C THR A 830 -28.36 25.84 -40.79
N GLY A 831 -27.66 26.42 -39.82
CA GLY A 831 -28.24 27.39 -38.87
C GLY A 831 -27.39 28.63 -38.58
N ALA A 832 -26.14 28.70 -39.05
CA ALA A 832 -25.23 29.82 -38.82
C ALA A 832 -24.24 30.02 -39.99
N ASP A 833 -23.08 30.59 -39.68
CA ASP A 833 -22.06 31.01 -40.64
C ASP A 833 -21.12 29.87 -41.04
N VAL A 834 -20.49 30.03 -42.21
CA VAL A 834 -19.26 29.32 -42.58
C VAL A 834 -18.12 30.31 -42.68
N GLN A 835 -17.03 30.06 -41.97
CA GLN A 835 -15.82 30.87 -41.95
C GLN A 835 -14.61 30.02 -42.37
N ILE A 836 -13.93 30.39 -43.45
CA ILE A 836 -12.73 29.70 -43.94
C ILE A 836 -11.60 30.71 -44.03
N THR A 837 -10.56 30.53 -43.22
CA THR A 837 -9.36 31.36 -43.22
C THR A 837 -8.15 30.52 -43.58
N GLY A 838 -7.42 30.89 -44.63
CA GLY A 838 -6.26 30.15 -45.10
C GLY A 838 -5.07 31.06 -45.38
N THR A 839 -3.89 30.68 -44.89
CA THR A 839 -2.63 31.36 -45.21
C THR A 839 -1.66 30.39 -45.89
N GLY A 840 -1.33 30.65 -47.15
CA GLY A 840 -0.25 29.96 -47.86
C GLY A 840 1.09 30.57 -47.47
N ARG A 841 2.12 29.72 -47.32
CA ARG A 841 3.50 30.13 -47.02
C ARG A 841 4.46 29.48 -48.03
N GLY A 842 5.72 29.91 -48.07
CA GLY A 842 6.76 29.37 -48.96
C GLY A 842 7.03 30.22 -50.21
N ALA A 843 8.26 30.19 -50.73
CA ALA A 843 8.72 30.97 -51.89
C ALA A 843 8.63 30.23 -53.24
N GLY A 844 8.24 28.95 -53.22
CA GLY A 844 7.92 28.19 -54.43
C GLY A 844 6.63 28.66 -55.10
N THR A 845 6.22 28.00 -56.17
CA THR A 845 5.08 28.43 -57.01
C THR A 845 3.74 27.86 -56.53
N GLY A 846 2.62 28.56 -56.76
CA GLY A 846 1.29 28.00 -56.51
C GLY A 846 0.84 27.98 -55.04
N ASN A 847 1.47 28.79 -54.18
CA ASN A 847 1.15 28.81 -52.74
C ASN A 847 -0.10 29.65 -52.43
N ALA A 848 -1.21 28.98 -52.11
CA ALA A 848 -2.51 29.62 -51.97
C ALA A 848 -2.93 29.79 -50.50
N GLY A 849 -3.66 30.86 -50.19
CA GLY A 849 -4.36 30.95 -48.90
C GLY A 849 -5.45 29.88 -48.78
N VAL A 850 -6.44 29.96 -49.67
CA VAL A 850 -7.56 29.03 -49.74
C VAL A 850 -7.73 28.53 -51.18
N THR A 851 -7.94 27.23 -51.38
CA THR A 851 -8.31 26.64 -52.70
C THR A 851 -9.59 25.83 -52.61
N LEU A 852 -10.57 26.15 -53.45
CA LEU A 852 -11.91 25.55 -53.43
C LEU A 852 -12.29 24.92 -54.79
N GLU A 853 -12.73 23.67 -54.73
CA GLU A 853 -13.28 22.87 -55.84
C GLU A 853 -14.52 22.11 -55.33
N SER A 854 -15.36 22.79 -54.56
CA SER A 854 -16.35 22.18 -53.66
C SER A 854 -17.52 23.11 -53.38
N GLU A 855 -18.61 22.55 -52.87
CA GLU A 855 -19.79 23.29 -52.44
C GLU A 855 -19.57 23.84 -51.03
N ILE A 856 -19.75 25.15 -50.87
CA ILE A 856 -19.69 25.89 -49.61
C ILE A 856 -21.02 26.64 -49.41
N TYR A 857 -21.72 26.40 -48.31
CA TYR A 857 -22.99 27.09 -48.05
C TYR A 857 -23.22 27.40 -46.57
N ALA A 858 -23.93 28.49 -46.28
CA ALA A 858 -24.32 28.86 -44.92
C ALA A 858 -25.80 29.23 -44.86
N ALA A 859 -26.41 29.14 -43.68
CA ALA A 859 -27.73 29.72 -43.43
C ALA A 859 -27.65 31.25 -43.36
N THR A 860 -26.61 31.75 -42.71
CA THR A 860 -26.27 33.17 -42.63
C THR A 860 -25.09 33.47 -43.54
N ASP A 861 -23.94 33.88 -43.03
CA ASP A 861 -22.86 34.41 -43.85
C ASP A 861 -21.86 33.32 -44.26
N VAL A 862 -21.34 33.42 -45.49
CA VAL A 862 -20.16 32.67 -45.92
C VAL A 862 -18.99 33.64 -46.02
N THR A 863 -18.00 33.49 -45.15
CA THR A 863 -16.77 34.29 -45.16
C THR A 863 -15.56 33.44 -45.52
N ILE A 864 -14.88 33.79 -46.62
CA ILE A 864 -13.66 33.15 -47.07
C ILE A 864 -12.54 34.18 -47.11
N THR A 865 -11.51 33.99 -46.28
CA THR A 865 -10.33 34.85 -46.23
C THR A 865 -9.08 34.06 -46.59
N GLY A 866 -8.41 34.46 -47.66
CA GLY A 866 -7.20 33.79 -48.14
C GLY A 866 -6.03 34.75 -48.27
N THR A 867 -4.89 34.38 -47.70
CA THR A 867 -3.61 35.09 -47.80
C THR A 867 -2.62 34.22 -48.57
N GLY A 868 -2.23 34.63 -49.77
CA GLY A 868 -1.18 33.97 -50.54
C GLY A 868 0.19 34.21 -49.89
N SER A 869 1.21 33.45 -50.31
CA SER A 869 2.53 33.56 -49.72
C SER A 869 3.17 34.93 -49.89
N GLN A 870 3.63 35.51 -48.79
CA GLN A 870 4.27 36.83 -48.74
C GLN A 870 5.80 36.77 -48.84
N THR A 871 6.38 35.57 -49.04
CA THR A 871 7.83 35.36 -49.06
C THR A 871 8.31 34.98 -50.45
N GLY A 872 9.30 35.71 -50.98
CA GLY A 872 10.12 35.29 -52.12
C GLY A 872 9.54 35.49 -53.53
N THR A 873 10.17 34.83 -54.50
CA THR A 873 10.08 34.99 -55.96
C THR A 873 8.90 34.25 -56.61
N SER A 874 7.85 33.96 -55.84
CA SER A 874 6.80 33.02 -56.22
C SER A 874 5.99 33.46 -57.45
N THR A 875 5.47 32.52 -58.22
CA THR A 875 4.44 32.77 -59.23
C THR A 875 3.18 31.95 -58.87
N GLY A 876 1.98 32.47 -59.12
CA GLY A 876 0.73 31.79 -58.78
C GLY A 876 0.35 31.72 -57.29
N SER A 877 0.96 32.55 -56.43
CA SER A 877 0.61 32.62 -55.00
C SER A 877 -0.65 33.44 -54.75
N ASN A 878 -1.81 32.82 -54.88
CA ASN A 878 -3.09 33.49 -54.76
C ASN A 878 -3.59 33.58 -53.31
N GLY A 879 -4.38 34.62 -53.00
CA GLY A 879 -5.13 34.66 -51.74
C GLY A 879 -6.17 33.54 -51.70
N VAL A 880 -7.14 33.61 -52.60
CA VAL A 880 -8.22 32.63 -52.76
C VAL A 880 -8.27 32.14 -54.21
N THR A 881 -8.32 30.83 -54.41
CA THR A 881 -8.49 30.20 -55.73
C THR A 881 -9.79 29.40 -55.76
N ILE A 882 -10.68 29.70 -56.69
CA ILE A 882 -11.99 29.03 -56.85
C ILE A 882 -12.03 28.38 -58.23
N ARG A 883 -12.13 27.05 -58.30
CA ARG A 883 -12.29 26.33 -59.57
C ARG A 883 -13.76 26.19 -59.92
N THR A 884 -14.23 27.06 -60.79
CA THR A 884 -15.65 27.31 -61.08
C THR A 884 -16.38 26.15 -61.78
N THR A 885 -15.65 25.18 -62.35
CA THR A 885 -16.26 23.97 -62.93
C THR A 885 -16.81 23.00 -61.88
N ALA A 886 -16.46 23.17 -60.60
CA ALA A 886 -16.85 22.26 -59.51
C ALA A 886 -17.23 22.96 -58.19
N ALA A 887 -17.05 24.29 -58.07
CA ALA A 887 -17.33 25.02 -56.83
C ALA A 887 -18.64 25.82 -56.88
N SER A 888 -19.44 25.74 -55.82
CA SER A 888 -20.62 26.58 -55.56
C SER A 888 -20.48 27.25 -54.19
N ILE A 889 -20.74 28.55 -54.09
CA ILE A 889 -20.60 29.31 -52.84
C ILE A 889 -21.84 30.20 -52.68
N TYR A 890 -22.66 29.97 -51.66
CA TYR A 890 -23.92 30.69 -51.48
C TYR A 890 -24.42 30.74 -50.04
N SER A 891 -25.24 31.72 -49.73
CA SER A 891 -26.07 31.72 -48.51
C SER A 891 -27.48 31.22 -48.84
N THR A 892 -28.08 30.47 -47.92
CA THR A 892 -29.45 29.94 -48.05
C THR A 892 -30.49 30.81 -47.33
N GLY A 893 -30.09 31.69 -46.42
CA GLY A 893 -30.96 32.54 -45.59
C GLY A 893 -30.81 34.05 -45.82
N ASN A 894 -30.32 34.46 -46.99
CA ASN A 894 -30.02 35.85 -47.37
C ASN A 894 -28.86 36.51 -46.58
N GLY A 895 -27.92 35.72 -46.07
CA GLY A 895 -26.65 36.25 -45.53
C GLY A 895 -25.66 36.63 -46.63
N ASP A 896 -24.59 37.29 -46.23
CA ASP A 896 -23.56 37.80 -47.13
C ASP A 896 -22.57 36.69 -47.53
N VAL A 897 -22.16 36.68 -48.80
CA VAL A 897 -21.01 35.90 -49.26
C VAL A 897 -19.83 36.86 -49.42
N SER A 898 -18.89 36.81 -48.46
CA SER A 898 -17.69 37.64 -48.42
C SER A 898 -16.46 36.82 -48.78
N ILE A 899 -15.76 37.20 -49.84
CA ILE A 899 -14.51 36.58 -50.26
C ILE A 899 -13.42 37.64 -50.25
N THR A 900 -12.45 37.49 -49.36
CA THR A 900 -11.32 38.40 -49.19
C THR A 900 -10.04 37.67 -49.54
N GLY A 901 -9.36 38.15 -50.57
CA GLY A 901 -8.12 37.54 -51.04
C GLY A 901 -6.96 38.54 -51.03
N THR A 902 -5.91 38.23 -50.29
CA THR A 902 -4.65 38.98 -50.31
C THR A 902 -3.65 38.21 -51.16
N LYS A 903 -3.22 38.81 -52.28
CA LYS A 903 -2.23 38.19 -53.18
C LYS A 903 -0.87 38.05 -52.51
N GLY A 904 -0.12 37.04 -52.92
CA GLY A 904 1.30 36.90 -52.60
C GLY A 904 2.23 37.75 -53.47
N THR A 905 3.53 37.67 -53.20
CA THR A 905 4.59 38.35 -53.97
C THR A 905 4.83 37.68 -55.33
N SER A 906 4.98 38.45 -56.42
CA SER A 906 5.21 37.91 -57.78
C SER A 906 6.56 38.31 -58.38
N GLU A 907 7.28 37.36 -59.00
CA GLU A 907 8.34 37.70 -59.97
C GLU A 907 7.78 38.02 -61.37
N SER A 908 8.55 38.75 -62.18
CA SER A 908 8.11 39.24 -63.49
C SER A 908 7.84 38.09 -64.46
N GLY A 909 6.57 37.85 -64.82
CA GLY A 909 6.21 36.97 -65.93
C GLY A 909 4.92 36.16 -65.75
N ASN A 910 4.40 35.99 -64.53
CA ASN A 910 3.14 35.28 -64.27
C ASN A 910 2.28 36.04 -63.23
N PRO A 911 0.95 36.15 -63.44
CA PRO A 911 0.08 36.89 -62.54
C PRO A 911 -0.16 36.15 -61.20
N THR A 912 -0.14 36.88 -60.09
CA THR A 912 -0.68 36.46 -58.79
C THR A 912 -1.95 37.25 -58.50
N TYR A 913 -2.97 36.60 -57.95
CA TYR A 913 -4.27 37.20 -57.71
C TYR A 913 -4.63 37.24 -56.23
N GLY A 914 -5.36 38.28 -55.82
CA GLY A 914 -6.02 38.24 -54.52
C GLY A 914 -7.07 37.12 -54.54
N ILE A 915 -7.92 37.14 -55.56
CA ILE A 915 -8.95 36.13 -55.82
C ILE A 915 -8.81 35.70 -57.29
N GLU A 916 -8.66 34.40 -57.52
CA GLU A 916 -8.62 33.80 -58.86
C GLU A 916 -9.82 32.87 -59.07
N PHE A 917 -10.55 33.06 -60.17
CA PHE A 917 -11.57 32.12 -60.65
C PHE A 917 -11.01 31.34 -61.84
N VAL A 918 -10.88 30.02 -61.70
CA VAL A 918 -10.27 29.14 -62.69
C VAL A 918 -11.33 28.22 -63.31
N GLY A 919 -11.73 28.50 -64.55
CA GLY A 919 -12.74 27.74 -65.30
C GLY A 919 -13.83 28.65 -65.89
N GLY A 920 -14.38 28.29 -67.06
CA GLY A 920 -15.45 29.05 -67.74
C GLY A 920 -16.74 29.18 -66.91
N PRO A 921 -17.65 30.11 -67.25
CA PRO A 921 -18.54 30.75 -66.27
C PRO A 921 -19.70 29.85 -65.83
N SER A 922 -19.85 29.67 -64.51
CA SER A 922 -21.16 29.55 -63.86
C SER A 922 -21.12 30.18 -62.47
N LEU A 923 -21.11 31.52 -62.41
CA LEU A 923 -21.66 32.21 -61.26
C LEU A 923 -23.18 32.04 -61.37
N GLY A 924 -23.74 31.13 -60.58
CA GLY A 924 -25.18 31.07 -60.36
C GLY A 924 -25.62 32.43 -59.83
N THR A 925 -26.57 33.05 -60.52
CA THR A 925 -27.15 34.34 -60.12
C THR A 925 -27.77 34.21 -58.74
N ALA A 926 -27.37 35.12 -57.82
CA ALA A 926 -28.08 35.39 -56.58
C ALA A 926 -29.53 35.82 -56.84
#